data_AF-A0A1H9K6I1-F1
#
_entry.id   AF-A0A1H9K6I1-F1
#
_cell.length_a   1.000
_cell.length_b   1.000
_cell.length_c   1.000
_cell.angle_alpha   90.00
_cell.angle_beta   90.00
_cell.angle_gamma   90.00
#
_symmetry.space_group_name_H-M   'P 1'
#
loop_
_entity.id
_entity.type
_entity.pdbx_description
1 polymer ?
#
loop_
_entity_poly.entity_id
_entity_poly.type
_entity_poly.pdbx_seq_one_letter_code
_entity_poly.pdbx_strand_id
1 'polypeptide(L)'
;LMNNINTNKNKNNNTNRILSSKRILSTKYKAILNRVIALTVVLAFALGMIAFPVNAEGEWDETIYRVYTSKEQLSQAEIDSLDESCCEFVETWKLDMVMMITDSEDYDGSLEDSTLAFYEHNGFGYGENHDGVVCCYDEDTKECSIVLVGAAKDKLPQSFVDENEEYIPTFFEKHSYFGVMYAFYLVTVDYMEENYGDGSKTLAEVAGSDDSSEDIQEEIQEDATEAADTETTDDETSDEESAATTGDASASTGSKSLGSDKSALPVDPGFDFTERNEFGLPIRDHDEDKPCWYTKELDSFKFYNDSYIPRVVDMADLFSDEEEEAIAEKIATVTAETGKDVAIYTDTSSYGMDWEKFCYDFYDMCGYGIGETRDGMLLYIDMDPGNRGWVADSVGVCEDMYTEEIANEMDDELYEYMADAKYADGVLMWIDCVNNLYTKGIPFAPEWLPEDTDSFVRTQNSEITRVYDDANLFNEGEETKLADEIRDISEKYGIDVVIHSTRRTYGMTDDDYSDAFYNYNGYGLGDKNDGILLTIVKDNENRTNVTAYGKGVDKLTKVNLNRLVDQTHAKISYDYYIEGAEIFLKNVEHMERTGRVNKTTAGWFWRIIIAAVAGWIVGGIALSIAKSKMATISGAYGADKYLTGQQKVIPVADTLISEHTTKRKIQRSSDSGSRSSGSSGSSHYVSHASSSVGGSHTSSSRHF
;
A
#
# COMPACT_ATOMS: atom_id res chain seq x y z
N LEU A 1 -68.04 -8.35 -58.10
CA LEU A 1 -66.74 -7.75 -57.72
C LEU A 1 -66.85 -6.54 -56.76
N MET A 2 -67.93 -6.40 -55.95
CA MET A 2 -68.09 -5.26 -55.03
C MET A 2 -67.48 -5.44 -53.63
N ASN A 3 -67.01 -6.63 -53.25
CA ASN A 3 -66.47 -6.88 -51.90
C ASN A 3 -64.99 -6.48 -51.69
N ASN A 4 -64.25 -6.04 -52.72
CA ASN A 4 -62.80 -5.76 -52.61
C ASN A 4 -62.42 -4.27 -52.47
N ILE A 5 -63.39 -3.35 -52.43
CA ILE A 5 -63.09 -1.90 -52.30
C ILE A 5 -62.97 -1.47 -50.82
N ASN A 6 -63.74 -2.08 -49.91
CA ASN A 6 -63.71 -1.72 -48.48
C ASN A 6 -62.50 -2.30 -47.72
N THR A 7 -61.91 -3.40 -48.18
CA THR A 7 -60.69 -3.98 -47.56
C THR A 7 -59.44 -3.14 -47.82
N ASN A 8 -59.30 -2.56 -49.03
CA ASN A 8 -58.14 -1.72 -49.37
C ASN A 8 -58.17 -0.33 -48.72
N LYS A 9 -59.35 0.28 -48.52
CA LYS A 9 -59.45 1.58 -47.82
C LYS A 9 -59.04 1.47 -46.35
N ASN A 10 -59.44 0.38 -45.66
CA ASN A 10 -58.99 0.12 -44.29
C ASN A 10 -57.51 -0.25 -44.20
N LYS A 11 -56.96 -1.04 -45.16
CA LYS A 11 -55.51 -1.30 -45.19
C LYS A 11 -54.70 -0.02 -45.40
N ASN A 12 -55.04 0.83 -46.37
CA ASN A 12 -54.29 2.07 -46.63
C ASN A 12 -54.41 3.11 -45.51
N ASN A 13 -55.57 3.22 -44.85
CA ASN A 13 -55.69 4.07 -43.67
C ASN A 13 -54.88 3.53 -42.48
N ASN A 14 -54.81 2.20 -42.30
CA ASN A 14 -53.94 1.60 -41.28
C ASN A 14 -52.45 1.71 -41.64
N THR A 15 -52.00 1.49 -42.88
CA THR A 15 -50.57 1.68 -43.23
C THR A 15 -50.17 3.14 -43.18
N ASN A 16 -51.02 4.10 -43.57
CA ASN A 16 -50.70 5.51 -43.36
C ASN A 16 -50.74 5.91 -41.89
N ARG A 17 -51.65 5.36 -41.06
CA ARG A 17 -51.59 5.53 -39.59
C ARG A 17 -50.36 4.87 -38.97
N ILE A 18 -49.91 3.71 -39.46
CA ILE A 18 -48.72 3.00 -38.98
C ILE A 18 -47.42 3.66 -39.48
N LEU A 19 -47.40 4.29 -40.66
CA LEU A 19 -46.23 5.01 -41.17
C LEU A 19 -46.11 6.41 -40.59
N SER A 20 -47.22 7.12 -40.38
CA SER A 20 -47.25 8.36 -39.61
C SER A 20 -46.99 8.08 -38.13
N SER A 21 -47.58 7.04 -37.52
CA SER A 21 -47.24 6.66 -36.15
C SER A 21 -45.82 6.16 -36.04
N LYS A 22 -45.23 5.43 -37.00
CA LYS A 22 -43.80 5.06 -36.98
C LYS A 22 -42.87 6.25 -37.22
N ARG A 23 -43.24 7.24 -38.05
CA ARG A 23 -42.47 8.49 -38.19
C ARG A 23 -42.58 9.37 -36.95
N ILE A 24 -43.76 9.50 -36.35
CA ILE A 24 -43.99 10.23 -35.10
C ILE A 24 -43.38 9.48 -33.92
N LEU A 25 -43.40 8.14 -33.90
CA LEU A 25 -42.72 7.32 -32.91
C LEU A 25 -41.22 7.36 -33.12
N SER A 26 -40.67 7.51 -34.34
CA SER A 26 -39.22 7.64 -34.53
C SER A 26 -38.70 9.05 -34.30
N THR A 27 -39.48 10.11 -34.58
CA THR A 27 -39.12 11.46 -34.12
C THR A 27 -39.37 11.66 -32.63
N LYS A 28 -40.41 11.04 -32.04
CA LYS A 28 -40.57 10.99 -30.58
C LYS A 28 -39.53 10.08 -29.93
N TYR A 29 -39.16 8.93 -30.48
CA TYR A 29 -38.04 8.13 -29.96
C TYR A 29 -36.73 8.88 -30.12
N LYS A 30 -36.47 9.60 -31.22
CA LYS A 30 -35.27 10.45 -31.30
C LYS A 30 -35.33 11.63 -30.34
N ALA A 31 -36.48 12.25 -30.12
CA ALA A 31 -36.63 13.34 -29.14
C ALA A 31 -36.58 12.85 -27.69
N ILE A 32 -37.11 11.66 -27.40
CA ILE A 32 -37.08 10.99 -26.08
C ILE A 32 -35.69 10.41 -25.84
N LEU A 33 -35.06 9.77 -26.82
CA LEU A 33 -33.67 9.30 -26.73
C LEU A 33 -32.71 10.47 -26.61
N ASN A 34 -32.87 11.56 -27.37
CA ASN A 34 -32.08 12.77 -27.17
C ASN A 34 -32.37 13.43 -25.81
N ARG A 35 -33.61 13.38 -25.30
CA ARG A 35 -33.93 13.87 -23.95
C ARG A 35 -33.42 12.94 -22.85
N VAL A 36 -33.40 11.63 -23.04
CA VAL A 36 -32.87 10.64 -22.09
C VAL A 36 -31.35 10.70 -22.11
N ILE A 37 -30.71 10.81 -23.28
CA ILE A 37 -29.27 11.09 -23.40
C ILE A 37 -28.95 12.44 -22.75
N ALA A 38 -29.73 13.50 -23.01
CA ALA A 38 -29.52 14.77 -22.32
C ALA A 38 -29.78 14.66 -20.81
N LEU A 39 -30.76 13.85 -20.36
CA LEU A 39 -31.04 13.65 -18.95
C LEU A 39 -29.98 12.78 -18.27
N THR A 40 -29.39 11.78 -18.94
CA THR A 40 -28.29 10.96 -18.42
C THR A 40 -26.96 11.69 -18.50
N VAL A 41 -26.78 12.60 -19.45
CA VAL A 41 -25.66 13.56 -19.44
C VAL A 41 -25.83 14.50 -18.26
N VAL A 42 -27.01 15.12 -18.08
CA VAL A 42 -27.29 15.97 -16.91
C VAL A 42 -27.25 15.19 -15.59
N LEU A 43 -27.63 13.90 -15.56
CA LEU A 43 -27.49 13.05 -14.37
C LEU A 43 -26.05 12.63 -14.13
N ALA A 44 -25.22 12.43 -15.16
CA ALA A 44 -23.79 12.17 -15.00
C ALA A 44 -23.06 13.41 -14.50
N PHE A 45 -23.41 14.59 -15.05
CA PHE A 45 -22.94 15.88 -14.53
C PHE A 45 -23.46 16.15 -13.09
N ALA A 46 -24.69 15.77 -12.74
CA ALA A 46 -25.25 16.00 -11.41
C ALA A 46 -24.81 14.96 -10.36
N LEU A 47 -24.62 13.69 -10.73
CA LEU A 47 -24.07 12.66 -9.84
C LEU A 47 -22.56 12.87 -9.65
N GLY A 48 -21.85 13.37 -10.66
CA GLY A 48 -20.50 13.92 -10.50
C GLY A 48 -20.42 15.20 -9.68
N MET A 49 -21.55 15.83 -9.32
CA MET A 49 -21.64 17.01 -8.45
C MET A 49 -22.28 16.71 -7.07
N ILE A 50 -22.62 15.46 -6.76
CA ILE A 50 -23.27 15.08 -5.48
C ILE A 50 -22.48 13.98 -4.74
N ALA A 51 -21.32 13.57 -5.26
CA ALA A 51 -20.30 12.86 -4.49
C ALA A 51 -19.37 13.89 -3.81
N PHE A 52 -19.77 14.34 -2.61
CA PHE A 52 -19.08 15.25 -1.68
C PHE A 52 -18.82 16.71 -2.14
N PRO A 53 -19.04 17.69 -1.26
CA PRO A 53 -18.20 18.87 -1.20
C PRO A 53 -16.93 18.52 -0.40
N VAL A 54 -15.86 18.23 -1.12
CA VAL A 54 -14.51 18.62 -0.70
C VAL A 54 -14.11 19.71 -1.69
N ASN A 55 -13.56 20.84 -1.21
CA ASN A 55 -13.27 22.00 -2.07
C ASN A 55 -12.11 21.71 -3.04
N ALA A 56 -12.41 21.10 -4.18
CA ALA A 56 -11.47 20.92 -5.29
C ALA A 56 -11.48 22.13 -6.23
N GLU A 57 -11.20 23.32 -5.70
CA GLU A 57 -10.84 24.50 -6.49
C GLU A 57 -9.31 24.59 -6.55
N GLY A 58 -8.71 24.13 -7.65
CA GLY A 58 -7.30 24.33 -8.00
C GLY A 58 -6.32 24.20 -6.83
N GLU A 59 -6.20 23.00 -6.24
CA GLU A 59 -5.22 22.75 -5.18
C GLU A 59 -3.80 23.07 -5.68
N TRP A 60 -3.25 24.12 -5.08
CA TRP A 60 -1.85 24.48 -5.14
C TRP A 60 -1.04 23.38 -4.44
N ASP A 61 0.09 22.99 -5.02
CA ASP A 61 0.81 21.78 -4.59
C ASP A 61 1.70 22.11 -3.38
N GLU A 62 1.29 21.62 -2.20
CA GLU A 62 2.01 21.70 -0.91
C GLU A 62 3.37 20.97 -0.94
N THR A 63 3.65 20.18 -1.98
CA THR A 63 4.93 19.46 -2.14
C THR A 63 5.93 20.17 -3.05
N ILE A 64 5.51 21.26 -3.71
CA ILE A 64 6.37 22.17 -4.46
C ILE A 64 7.07 23.11 -3.48
N TYR A 65 8.34 23.40 -3.79
CA TYR A 65 9.23 24.17 -2.94
C TYR A 65 9.53 25.49 -3.65
N ARG A 66 9.29 26.62 -2.99
CA ARG A 66 9.16 27.95 -3.59
C ARG A 66 10.39 28.83 -3.41
N VAL A 67 11.39 28.36 -2.68
CA VAL A 67 12.63 29.07 -2.39
C VAL A 67 13.81 28.34 -3.04
N TYR A 68 14.60 29.05 -3.85
CA TYR A 68 15.71 28.51 -4.62
C TYR A 68 17.02 29.28 -4.42
N THR A 69 18.14 28.56 -4.37
CA THR A 69 19.50 29.11 -4.22
C THR A 69 20.49 28.32 -5.09
N SER A 70 21.35 28.98 -5.87
CA SER A 70 22.30 28.29 -6.77
C SER A 70 23.55 27.69 -6.10
N LYS A 71 24.00 28.22 -4.95
CA LYS A 71 25.28 27.89 -4.28
C LYS A 71 25.18 27.75 -2.74
N GLU A 72 24.07 27.22 -2.21
CA GLU A 72 23.84 27.12 -0.75
C GLU A 72 23.88 28.51 -0.05
N GLN A 73 23.46 29.59 -0.75
CA GLN A 73 23.48 30.97 -0.20
C GLN A 73 22.59 31.17 1.02
N LEU A 74 21.54 30.34 1.16
CA LEU A 74 20.72 30.23 2.36
C LEU A 74 21.01 28.90 3.03
N SER A 75 21.01 28.88 4.36
CA SER A 75 20.94 27.64 5.12
C SER A 75 19.59 26.98 4.90
N GLN A 76 19.52 25.67 5.11
CA GLN A 76 18.27 24.96 4.84
C GLN A 76 17.09 25.45 5.68
N ALA A 77 17.31 25.86 6.93
CA ALA A 77 16.23 26.37 7.78
C ALA A 77 15.67 27.71 7.27
N GLU A 78 16.50 28.52 6.62
CA GLU A 78 16.05 29.75 5.93
C GLU A 78 15.26 29.40 4.67
N ILE A 79 15.71 28.40 3.91
CA ILE A 79 15.02 27.87 2.74
C ILE A 79 13.67 27.25 3.16
N ASP A 80 13.57 26.57 4.31
CA ASP A 80 12.32 25.96 4.86
C ASP A 80 11.35 27.04 5.39
N SER A 81 11.84 28.01 6.17
CA SER A 81 11.05 29.12 6.75
C SER A 81 10.42 30.02 5.69
N LEU A 82 11.17 30.32 4.62
CA LEU A 82 10.68 31.10 3.49
C LEU A 82 9.68 30.30 2.63
N ASP A 83 9.84 28.98 2.50
CA ASP A 83 8.89 28.14 1.74
C ASP A 83 7.55 28.03 2.47
N GLU A 84 7.56 27.88 3.80
CA GLU A 84 6.36 27.92 4.65
C GLU A 84 5.65 29.29 4.55
N SER A 85 6.41 30.39 4.56
CA SER A 85 5.89 31.76 4.36
C SER A 85 5.23 31.91 2.98
N CYS A 86 5.86 31.38 1.92
CA CYS A 86 5.28 31.35 0.59
C CYS A 86 3.99 30.51 0.55
N CYS A 87 3.97 29.37 1.23
CA CYS A 87 2.81 28.49 1.33
C CYS A 87 1.59 29.17 1.98
N GLU A 88 1.77 29.83 3.13
CA GLU A 88 0.71 30.60 3.80
C GLU A 88 0.12 31.71 2.91
N PHE A 89 0.98 32.38 2.13
CA PHE A 89 0.55 33.37 1.15
C PHE A 89 -0.38 32.76 0.09
N VAL A 90 -0.06 31.57 -0.42
CA VAL A 90 -0.89 30.86 -1.40
C VAL A 90 -2.23 30.42 -0.82
N GLU A 91 -2.24 29.91 0.41
CA GLU A 91 -3.48 29.54 1.11
C GLU A 91 -4.42 30.73 1.27
N THR A 92 -3.87 31.89 1.62
CA THR A 92 -4.63 33.08 1.99
C THR A 92 -5.13 33.84 0.76
N TRP A 93 -4.25 34.14 -0.20
CA TRP A 93 -4.52 35.11 -1.27
C TRP A 93 -4.86 34.50 -2.62
N LYS A 94 -4.72 33.17 -2.74
CA LYS A 94 -4.89 32.40 -3.97
C LYS A 94 -4.04 32.97 -5.11
N LEU A 95 -2.76 33.17 -4.78
CA LEU A 95 -1.66 33.64 -5.62
C LEU A 95 -0.41 32.88 -5.15
N ASP A 96 0.42 32.38 -6.06
CA ASP A 96 1.69 31.76 -5.67
C ASP A 96 2.74 32.83 -5.33
N MET A 97 3.71 32.47 -4.49
CA MET A 97 4.86 33.31 -4.14
C MET A 97 6.14 32.51 -4.28
N VAL A 98 7.14 33.07 -4.96
CA VAL A 98 8.41 32.38 -5.25
C VAL A 98 9.60 33.30 -4.99
N MET A 99 10.68 32.71 -4.48
CA MET A 99 11.89 33.39 -4.04
C MET A 99 13.10 32.71 -4.65
N MET A 100 13.93 33.48 -5.36
CA MET A 100 15.10 32.96 -6.06
C MET A 100 16.34 33.79 -5.75
N ILE A 101 17.45 33.10 -5.49
CA ILE A 101 18.79 33.66 -5.43
C ILE A 101 19.64 33.00 -6.52
N THR A 102 20.24 33.82 -7.37
CA THR A 102 21.00 33.43 -8.56
C THR A 102 22.33 34.16 -8.59
N ASP A 103 23.23 33.78 -9.50
CA ASP A 103 24.38 34.60 -9.91
C ASP A 103 24.30 35.04 -11.38
N SER A 104 25.25 35.85 -11.86
CA SER A 104 25.29 36.37 -13.23
C SER A 104 25.93 35.42 -14.26
N GLU A 105 26.54 34.32 -13.81
CA GLU A 105 26.96 33.19 -14.68
C GLU A 105 25.79 32.22 -14.92
N ASP A 106 24.77 32.20 -14.04
CA ASP A 106 23.56 31.37 -14.11
C ASP A 106 22.54 31.85 -15.19
N TYR A 107 22.64 33.07 -15.72
CA TYR A 107 21.69 33.57 -16.74
C TYR A 107 22.27 34.47 -17.86
N ASP A 108 21.67 34.36 -19.06
CA ASP A 108 21.96 35.17 -20.24
C ASP A 108 20.81 36.16 -20.51
N GLY A 109 21.05 37.48 -20.40
CA GLY A 109 20.07 38.51 -20.80
C GLY A 109 19.82 39.57 -19.74
N SER A 110 18.56 39.93 -19.52
CA SER A 110 18.14 40.76 -18.38
C SER A 110 17.69 39.87 -17.22
N LEU A 111 17.83 40.36 -15.99
CA LEU A 111 17.39 39.63 -14.80
C LEU A 111 15.86 39.45 -14.80
N GLU A 112 15.08 40.45 -15.23
CA GLU A 112 13.60 40.36 -15.37
C GLU A 112 13.20 39.25 -16.35
N ASP A 113 13.78 39.22 -17.56
CA ASP A 113 13.52 38.18 -18.55
C ASP A 113 13.91 36.79 -18.01
N SER A 114 15.04 36.69 -17.29
CA SER A 114 15.50 35.45 -16.65
C SER A 114 14.60 35.00 -15.51
N THR A 115 14.07 35.93 -14.72
CA THR A 115 13.20 35.68 -13.55
C THR A 115 11.82 35.23 -13.99
N LEU A 116 11.23 35.94 -14.96
CA LEU A 116 10.00 35.51 -15.62
C LEU A 116 10.22 34.13 -16.24
N ALA A 117 11.33 33.93 -16.96
CA ALA A 117 11.65 32.64 -17.54
C ALA A 117 11.80 31.54 -16.49
N PHE A 118 12.48 31.76 -15.35
CA PHE A 118 12.62 30.76 -14.28
C PHE A 118 11.26 30.41 -13.66
N TYR A 119 10.42 31.40 -13.40
CA TYR A 119 9.10 31.20 -12.81
C TYR A 119 8.16 30.44 -13.76
N GLU A 120 8.07 30.87 -15.02
CA GLU A 120 7.33 30.16 -16.08
C GLU A 120 7.91 28.75 -16.34
N HIS A 121 9.23 28.58 -16.26
CA HIS A 121 9.93 27.32 -16.54
C HIS A 121 9.69 26.25 -15.46
N ASN A 122 9.70 26.65 -14.19
CA ASN A 122 9.44 25.74 -13.07
C ASN A 122 7.92 25.51 -12.83
N GLY A 123 7.05 26.26 -13.52
CA GLY A 123 5.61 26.05 -13.51
C GLY A 123 4.91 26.51 -12.23
N PHE A 124 5.52 27.45 -11.52
CA PHE A 124 4.91 28.12 -10.37
C PHE A 124 3.69 28.95 -10.78
N GLY A 125 2.82 29.29 -9.82
CA GLY A 125 1.60 30.06 -10.04
C GLY A 125 0.33 29.34 -9.58
N TYR A 126 -0.62 30.11 -9.04
CA TYR A 126 -1.91 29.61 -8.59
C TYR A 126 -2.92 29.57 -9.74
N GLY A 127 -3.65 28.45 -9.85
CA GLY A 127 -4.70 28.28 -10.85
C GLY A 127 -4.23 28.29 -12.32
N GLU A 128 -5.19 28.29 -13.25
CA GLU A 128 -4.92 28.09 -14.69
C GLU A 128 -4.12 29.23 -15.35
N ASN A 129 -4.06 30.41 -14.73
CA ASN A 129 -3.39 31.60 -15.25
C ASN A 129 -1.95 31.77 -14.70
N HIS A 130 -1.48 30.82 -13.87
CA HIS A 130 -0.23 30.91 -13.12
C HIS A 130 -0.13 32.17 -12.25
N ASP A 131 -1.25 32.49 -11.58
CA ASP A 131 -1.42 33.72 -10.81
C ASP A 131 -0.45 33.75 -9.63
N GLY A 132 0.48 34.71 -9.60
CA GLY A 132 1.46 34.79 -8.53
C GLY A 132 2.57 35.80 -8.78
N VAL A 133 3.51 35.83 -7.85
CA VAL A 133 4.55 36.85 -7.74
C VAL A 133 5.89 36.18 -7.43
N VAL A 134 6.94 36.55 -8.15
CA VAL A 134 8.28 36.04 -7.94
C VAL A 134 9.25 37.18 -7.70
N CYS A 135 10.16 36.97 -6.75
CA CYS A 135 11.33 37.80 -6.53
C CYS A 135 12.57 36.97 -6.88
N CYS A 136 13.40 37.48 -7.79
CA CYS A 136 14.76 36.98 -7.98
C CYS A 136 15.76 38.05 -7.55
N TYR A 137 16.84 37.60 -6.92
CA TYR A 137 17.96 38.42 -6.52
C TYR A 137 19.25 37.83 -7.10
N ASP A 138 19.96 38.63 -7.90
CA ASP A 138 21.28 38.24 -8.43
C ASP A 138 22.39 38.69 -7.46
N GLU A 139 23.21 37.74 -7.02
CA GLU A 139 24.31 38.00 -6.11
C GLU A 139 25.49 38.78 -6.73
N ASP A 140 25.65 38.75 -8.05
CA ASP A 140 26.75 39.42 -8.75
C ASP A 140 26.40 40.86 -9.14
N THR A 141 25.22 41.11 -9.71
CA THR A 141 24.76 42.47 -10.04
C THR A 141 24.14 43.21 -8.85
N LYS A 142 23.70 42.48 -7.81
CA LYS A 142 22.94 42.99 -6.64
C LYS A 142 21.56 43.57 -6.99
N GLU A 143 21.08 43.34 -8.20
CA GLU A 143 19.75 43.75 -8.66
C GLU A 143 18.69 42.75 -8.19
N CYS A 144 17.48 43.25 -7.90
CA CYS A 144 16.29 42.43 -7.68
C CYS A 144 15.35 42.64 -8.87
N SER A 145 14.67 41.57 -9.29
CA SER A 145 13.49 41.72 -10.16
C SER A 145 12.27 41.02 -9.57
N ILE A 146 11.15 41.74 -9.57
CA ILE A 146 9.84 41.29 -9.09
C ILE A 146 8.93 41.14 -10.29
N VAL A 147 8.66 39.89 -10.68
CA VAL A 147 7.81 39.60 -11.83
C VAL A 147 6.42 39.20 -11.36
N LEU A 148 5.42 39.98 -11.78
CA LEU A 148 4.01 39.67 -11.60
C LEU A 148 3.54 38.73 -12.71
N VAL A 149 2.76 37.70 -12.37
CA VAL A 149 2.17 36.76 -13.36
C VAL A 149 0.68 36.58 -13.10
N GLY A 150 -0.09 36.46 -14.19
CA GLY A 150 -1.55 36.33 -14.13
C GLY A 150 -2.26 37.47 -13.40
N ALA A 151 -3.23 37.13 -12.56
CA ALA A 151 -4.04 38.02 -11.73
C ALA A 151 -3.24 38.82 -10.69
N ALA A 152 -1.96 38.48 -10.44
CA ALA A 152 -1.07 39.35 -9.69
C ALA A 152 -0.91 40.71 -10.39
N LYS A 153 -0.94 40.78 -11.75
CA LYS A 153 -0.90 42.03 -12.52
C LYS A 153 -2.13 42.93 -12.34
N ASP A 154 -3.26 42.34 -11.95
CA ASP A 154 -4.51 43.07 -11.69
C ASP A 154 -4.66 43.45 -10.20
N LYS A 155 -3.96 42.76 -9.29
CA LYS A 155 -3.97 42.98 -7.83
C LYS A 155 -2.82 43.89 -7.37
N LEU A 156 -1.63 43.72 -7.93
CA LEU A 156 -0.41 44.49 -7.67
C LEU A 156 -0.15 45.40 -8.88
N PRO A 157 -0.19 46.74 -8.74
CA PRO A 157 0.06 47.67 -9.84
C PRO A 157 1.55 47.74 -10.16
N GLN A 158 1.92 48.16 -11.38
CA GLN A 158 3.33 48.34 -11.76
C GLN A 158 4.08 49.29 -10.80
N SER A 159 3.42 50.31 -10.23
CA SER A 159 4.06 51.18 -9.23
C SER A 159 4.49 50.47 -7.95
N PHE A 160 3.84 49.35 -7.58
CA PHE A 160 4.28 48.51 -6.47
C PHE A 160 5.59 47.78 -6.84
N VAL A 161 5.70 47.28 -8.07
CA VAL A 161 6.93 46.66 -8.60
C VAL A 161 8.05 47.68 -8.63
N ASP A 162 7.84 48.81 -9.31
CA ASP A 162 8.85 49.85 -9.52
C ASP A 162 9.40 50.40 -8.18
N GLU A 163 8.55 50.54 -7.15
CA GLU A 163 8.95 51.01 -5.82
C GLU A 163 9.68 49.92 -5.01
N ASN A 164 9.27 48.65 -5.13
CA ASN A 164 9.84 47.57 -4.33
C ASN A 164 11.08 46.91 -4.96
N GLU A 165 11.29 46.98 -6.28
CA GLU A 165 12.53 46.55 -6.92
C GLU A 165 13.74 47.41 -6.49
N GLU A 166 13.55 48.70 -6.20
CA GLU A 166 14.60 49.55 -5.61
C GLU A 166 14.70 49.37 -4.08
N TYR A 167 13.58 49.14 -3.39
CA TYR A 167 13.53 49.05 -1.93
C TYR A 167 13.98 47.70 -1.34
N ILE A 168 13.54 46.57 -1.90
CA ILE A 168 13.83 45.22 -1.38
C ILE A 168 15.34 44.89 -1.35
N PRO A 169 16.14 45.22 -2.39
CA PRO A 169 17.59 45.02 -2.34
C PRO A 169 18.23 45.58 -1.07
N THR A 170 17.81 46.75 -0.58
CA THR A 170 18.41 47.44 0.58
C THR A 170 18.48 46.58 1.85
N PHE A 171 17.61 45.57 1.97
CA PHE A 171 17.61 44.63 3.08
C PHE A 171 18.71 43.56 3.00
N PHE A 172 19.31 43.31 1.83
CA PHE A 172 20.35 42.29 1.62
C PHE A 172 21.52 42.46 2.57
N GLU A 173 22.24 43.57 2.56
CA GLU A 173 23.48 43.65 3.35
C GLU A 173 23.27 44.19 4.79
N LYS A 174 22.01 44.36 5.24
CA LYS A 174 21.64 44.39 6.68
C LYS A 174 21.18 43.01 7.22
N HIS A 175 20.58 42.16 6.38
CA HIS A 175 19.91 40.92 6.81
C HIS A 175 20.23 39.68 5.93
N SER A 176 21.29 39.74 5.14
CA SER A 176 21.70 38.79 4.09
C SER A 176 20.61 38.44 3.07
N TYR A 177 20.86 37.40 2.28
CA TYR A 177 19.94 36.81 1.31
C TYR A 177 18.56 36.51 1.90
N PHE A 178 18.48 36.07 3.17
CA PHE A 178 17.20 35.84 3.87
C PHE A 178 16.42 37.15 4.03
N GLY A 179 17.10 38.23 4.39
CA GLY A 179 16.52 39.57 4.53
C GLY A 179 15.83 40.08 3.26
N VAL A 180 16.42 39.85 2.09
CA VAL A 180 15.84 40.21 0.79
C VAL A 180 14.51 39.47 0.58
N MET A 181 14.56 38.16 0.73
CA MET A 181 13.43 37.28 0.45
C MET A 181 12.29 37.46 1.47
N TYR A 182 12.62 37.72 2.74
CA TYR A 182 11.64 38.01 3.78
C TYR A 182 11.05 39.42 3.65
N ALA A 183 11.84 40.44 3.26
CA ALA A 183 11.32 41.77 2.96
C ALA A 183 10.31 41.71 1.80
N PHE A 184 10.62 40.96 0.74
CA PHE A 184 9.70 40.71 -0.38
C PHE A 184 8.37 40.09 0.07
N TYR A 185 8.39 39.06 0.94
CA TYR A 185 7.17 38.50 1.53
C TYR A 185 6.37 39.57 2.28
N LEU A 186 7.01 40.31 3.20
CA LEU A 186 6.33 41.28 4.05
C LEU A 186 5.65 42.42 3.27
N VAL A 187 6.36 43.08 2.35
CA VAL A 187 5.79 44.19 1.57
C VAL A 187 4.64 43.74 0.68
N THR A 188 4.71 42.50 0.18
CA THR A 188 3.65 41.91 -0.64
C THR A 188 2.42 41.56 0.18
N VAL A 189 2.59 41.02 1.40
CA VAL A 189 1.48 40.73 2.33
C VAL A 189 0.81 42.02 2.80
N ASP A 190 1.58 43.01 3.26
CA ASP A 190 1.06 44.29 3.79
C ASP A 190 0.21 45.03 2.74
N TYR A 191 0.72 45.14 1.51
CA TYR A 191 -0.04 45.72 0.40
C TYR A 191 -1.33 44.94 0.10
N MET A 192 -1.29 43.61 0.16
CA MET A 192 -2.47 42.76 -0.10
C MET A 192 -3.51 42.87 1.01
N GLU A 193 -3.10 42.97 2.28
CA GLU A 193 -3.99 43.21 3.42
C GLU A 193 -4.68 44.58 3.33
N GLU A 194 -3.94 45.66 3.11
CA GLU A 194 -4.51 47.02 3.04
C GLU A 194 -5.60 47.17 1.96
N ASN A 195 -5.41 46.49 0.81
CA ASN A 195 -6.23 46.67 -0.40
C ASN A 195 -7.30 45.59 -0.59
N TYR A 196 -7.08 44.37 -0.09
CA TYR A 196 -7.96 43.21 -0.32
C TYR A 196 -8.35 42.43 0.95
N GLY A 197 -7.82 42.79 2.13
CA GLY A 197 -8.24 42.22 3.41
C GLY A 197 -9.66 42.61 3.84
N ASP A 198 -10.30 41.82 4.70
CA ASP A 198 -11.64 42.10 5.25
C ASP A 198 -11.58 43.19 6.35
N GLY A 199 -11.24 44.42 5.95
CA GLY A 199 -11.44 45.61 6.77
C GLY A 199 -10.30 46.63 6.86
N SER A 200 -10.07 47.38 5.78
CA SER A 200 -9.31 48.66 5.75
C SER A 200 -7.77 48.53 5.86
N LYS A 201 -6.93 49.42 5.31
CA LYS A 201 -7.13 50.75 4.69
C LYS A 201 -5.85 51.14 3.93
N THR A 202 -5.96 51.93 2.87
CA THR A 202 -4.89 52.23 1.88
C THR A 202 -3.73 53.14 2.34
N LEU A 203 -2.53 52.81 1.85
CA LEU A 203 -1.22 53.50 1.66
C LEU A 203 -1.23 54.96 1.14
N ALA A 204 -2.38 55.64 1.12
CA ALA A 204 -2.52 57.03 0.70
C ALA A 204 -1.89 58.06 1.67
N GLU A 205 -1.20 57.62 2.74
CA GLU A 205 -0.55 58.49 3.73
C GLU A 205 0.99 58.48 3.65
N VAL A 206 1.63 57.63 2.83
CA VAL A 206 3.11 57.54 2.74
C VAL A 206 3.69 57.96 1.38
N ALA A 207 2.85 58.21 0.36
CA ALA A 207 3.28 58.81 -0.91
C ALA A 207 3.83 60.23 -0.71
N GLY A 208 5.16 60.37 -0.60
CA GLY A 208 5.78 61.63 -0.19
C GLY A 208 7.29 61.77 -0.41
N SER A 209 7.72 61.74 -1.69
CA SER A 209 9.04 62.16 -2.21
C SER A 209 10.27 61.41 -1.69
N ASP A 210 11.31 61.10 -2.47
CA ASP A 210 11.63 61.11 -3.90
C ASP A 210 13.15 60.77 -3.89
N ASP A 211 13.61 60.03 -4.91
CA ASP A 211 14.99 60.02 -5.43
C ASP A 211 16.11 59.23 -4.69
N SER A 212 16.58 58.19 -5.39
CA SER A 212 17.96 57.69 -5.50
C SER A 212 18.57 56.87 -4.35
N SER A 213 18.60 55.54 -4.56
CA SER A 213 19.80 54.68 -4.73
C SER A 213 20.99 54.77 -3.76
N GLU A 214 21.59 53.61 -3.49
CA GLU A 214 22.84 53.40 -2.73
C GLU A 214 22.70 53.68 -1.22
N ASP A 215 22.09 52.73 -0.50
CA ASP A 215 22.89 51.82 0.33
C ASP A 215 22.02 50.62 0.78
N ILE A 216 22.29 49.50 0.11
CA ILE A 216 22.39 48.21 0.78
C ILE A 216 23.66 48.31 1.71
N GLN A 217 23.88 47.46 2.74
CA GLN A 217 24.83 47.65 3.88
C GLN A 217 24.38 48.72 4.90
N GLU A 218 24.14 48.30 6.15
CA GLU A 218 25.23 47.97 7.06
C GLU A 218 24.94 46.61 7.74
N GLU A 219 25.92 45.73 7.64
CA GLU A 219 26.25 44.63 8.58
C GLU A 219 25.28 43.44 8.75
N ILE A 220 25.61 42.33 8.07
CA ILE A 220 26.09 41.18 8.86
C ILE A 220 27.47 41.53 9.45
N GLN A 221 27.64 41.23 10.75
CA GLN A 221 28.89 41.22 11.54
C GLN A 221 29.44 42.56 12.11
N GLU A 222 28.87 43.01 13.23
CA GLU A 222 29.60 42.80 14.50
C GLU A 222 29.24 41.37 14.98
N ASP A 223 30.12 40.40 14.73
CA ASP A 223 31.31 40.06 15.52
C ASP A 223 30.96 39.58 16.93
N ALA A 224 31.40 38.36 17.22
CA ALA A 224 31.14 37.70 18.48
C ALA A 224 32.01 38.31 19.57
N THR A 225 31.42 39.04 20.52
CA THR A 225 32.09 39.31 21.80
C THR A 225 31.21 39.05 23.02
N GLU A 226 31.78 38.21 23.88
CA GLU A 226 31.68 38.20 25.35
C GLU A 226 30.27 38.07 25.96
N ALA A 227 29.82 36.86 26.28
CA ALA A 227 30.22 36.07 27.46
C ALA A 227 29.47 36.43 28.75
N ALA A 228 29.30 35.38 29.58
CA ALA A 228 28.83 35.41 30.96
C ALA A 228 27.32 35.77 31.14
N ASP A 229 26.58 35.12 32.03
CA ASP A 229 26.99 34.22 33.11
C ASP A 229 25.80 33.38 33.61
N THR A 230 26.07 32.32 34.39
CA THR A 230 25.14 31.66 35.34
C THR A 230 23.88 30.96 34.76
N GLU A 231 23.31 29.91 35.38
CA GLU A 231 23.61 29.27 36.67
C GLU A 231 23.30 27.76 36.65
N THR A 232 23.99 27.01 37.51
CA THR A 232 23.77 25.60 37.84
C THR A 232 22.57 25.38 38.77
N THR A 233 21.89 24.24 38.67
CA THR A 233 21.45 23.36 39.79
C THR A 233 20.75 22.12 39.17
N ASP A 234 21.22 20.90 39.40
CA ASP A 234 20.84 19.94 40.48
C ASP A 234 19.57 19.13 40.11
N ASP A 235 19.38 17.85 40.44
CA ASP A 235 20.22 16.70 40.88
C ASP A 235 19.31 15.43 40.83
N GLU A 236 19.74 14.28 41.35
CA GLU A 236 18.97 13.03 41.59
C GLU A 236 18.57 12.25 40.30
N THR A 237 19.15 11.10 39.92
CA THR A 237 19.65 9.89 40.61
C THR A 237 18.63 9.10 41.46
N SER A 238 18.36 7.86 41.03
CA SER A 238 18.01 6.74 41.91
C SER A 238 18.29 5.41 41.21
N ASP A 239 19.35 4.73 41.62
CA ASP A 239 19.65 3.33 41.28
C ASP A 239 18.74 2.35 42.07
N GLU A 240 18.77 1.07 41.67
CA GLU A 240 18.90 -0.16 42.49
C GLU A 240 18.22 -1.35 41.78
N GLU A 241 19.02 -2.28 41.26
CA GLU A 241 19.35 -3.60 41.85
C GLU A 241 18.16 -4.60 41.87
N SER A 242 18.15 -5.63 41.02
CA SER A 242 18.96 -6.87 41.05
C SER A 242 18.48 -7.95 42.04
N ALA A 243 18.28 -9.17 41.54
CA ALA A 243 18.55 -10.43 42.25
C ALA A 243 18.32 -11.64 41.31
N ALA A 244 19.39 -12.20 40.74
CA ALA A 244 19.34 -13.52 40.12
C ALA A 244 19.44 -14.63 41.20
N THR A 245 18.96 -15.84 40.92
CA THR A 245 19.40 -17.04 41.65
C THR A 245 19.53 -18.23 40.70
N THR A 246 20.72 -18.81 40.68
CA THR A 246 21.17 -19.91 39.82
C THR A 246 20.75 -21.29 40.33
N GLY A 247 20.55 -22.25 39.42
CA GLY A 247 20.31 -23.66 39.75
C GLY A 247 20.65 -24.64 38.62
N ASP A 248 21.93 -24.94 38.42
CA ASP A 248 22.47 -25.88 37.43
C ASP A 248 22.47 -27.34 37.93
N ALA A 249 22.11 -28.34 37.09
CA ALA A 249 22.63 -29.73 37.14
C ALA A 249 22.10 -30.69 36.02
N SER A 250 22.79 -30.72 34.88
CA SER A 250 23.35 -31.92 34.19
C SER A 250 22.67 -33.33 34.27
N ALA A 251 22.17 -33.78 33.11
CA ALA A 251 22.39 -35.09 32.42
C ALA A 251 22.29 -36.47 33.14
N SER A 252 21.55 -37.43 32.54
CA SER A 252 22.16 -38.48 31.67
C SER A 252 21.19 -39.53 31.09
N THR A 253 21.56 -40.00 29.90
CA THR A 253 21.07 -41.09 29.02
C THR A 253 20.60 -42.42 29.64
N GLY A 254 19.57 -43.04 29.02
CA GLY A 254 19.26 -44.47 29.18
C GLY A 254 18.12 -44.98 28.28
N SER A 255 18.38 -45.97 27.41
CA SER A 255 17.38 -46.53 26.48
C SER A 255 16.72 -47.83 26.95
N LYS A 256 15.44 -48.03 26.57
CA LYS A 256 14.76 -49.27 26.10
C LYS A 256 13.44 -49.68 26.77
N SER A 257 12.47 -49.85 25.87
CA SER A 257 11.48 -50.95 25.74
C SER A 257 10.28 -51.02 26.67
N LEU A 258 9.13 -51.21 26.02
CA LEU A 258 7.81 -51.55 26.55
C LEU A 258 7.84 -52.51 27.75
N GLY A 259 7.10 -52.13 28.78
CA GLY A 259 6.80 -52.99 29.92
C GLY A 259 5.82 -52.28 30.86
N SER A 260 4.55 -52.67 30.80
CA SER A 260 3.50 -52.11 31.65
C SER A 260 3.83 -52.24 33.14
N ASP A 261 3.93 -51.13 33.87
CA ASP A 261 3.71 -51.16 35.32
C ASP A 261 3.02 -49.89 35.82
N LYS A 262 2.06 -50.07 36.73
CA LYS A 262 1.16 -49.00 37.20
C LYS A 262 1.74 -48.33 38.44
N SER A 263 2.57 -47.30 38.27
CA SER A 263 2.85 -46.35 39.37
C SER A 263 1.83 -45.22 39.35
N ALA A 264 0.84 -45.29 40.25
CA ALA A 264 -0.21 -44.28 40.34
C ALA A 264 0.34 -42.93 40.84
N LEU A 265 0.39 -41.95 39.93
CA LEU A 265 0.38 -40.53 40.28
C LEU A 265 -1.04 -40.15 40.77
N PRO A 266 -1.21 -39.05 41.53
CA PRO A 266 -2.50 -38.71 42.12
C PRO A 266 -3.52 -38.37 41.03
N VAL A 267 -4.58 -39.17 40.94
CA VAL A 267 -5.74 -38.87 40.07
C VAL A 267 -6.46 -37.65 40.64
N ASP A 268 -6.69 -36.63 39.80
CA ASP A 268 -7.49 -35.46 40.18
C ASP A 268 -8.92 -35.90 40.55
N PRO A 269 -9.52 -35.44 41.68
CA PRO A 269 -10.77 -36.02 42.19
C PRO A 269 -12.03 -35.84 41.30
N GLY A 270 -11.92 -35.22 40.13
CA GLY A 270 -12.99 -35.02 39.15
C GLY A 270 -13.02 -36.02 37.98
N PHE A 271 -12.13 -37.02 37.94
CA PHE A 271 -11.98 -37.92 36.79
C PHE A 271 -13.20 -38.85 36.54
N ASP A 272 -13.97 -38.59 35.48
CA ASP A 272 -15.31 -39.17 35.23
C ASP A 272 -15.33 -40.34 34.21
N PHE A 273 -14.23 -40.62 33.50
CA PHE A 273 -14.25 -41.56 32.36
C PHE A 273 -13.39 -42.81 32.60
N THR A 274 -14.03 -43.88 33.10
CA THR A 274 -13.39 -45.22 33.21
C THR A 274 -13.56 -46.08 31.96
N GLU A 275 -14.49 -45.75 31.07
CA GLU A 275 -14.74 -46.46 29.82
C GLU A 275 -14.26 -45.61 28.63
N ARG A 276 -13.48 -46.23 27.74
CA ARG A 276 -12.92 -45.64 26.53
C ARG A 276 -13.17 -46.56 25.33
N ASN A 277 -13.24 -45.98 24.14
CA ASN A 277 -13.32 -46.76 22.90
C ASN A 277 -11.95 -47.39 22.55
N GLU A 278 -11.88 -48.10 21.42
CA GLU A 278 -10.63 -48.75 20.98
C GLU A 278 -9.49 -47.77 20.62
N PHE A 279 -9.84 -46.51 20.33
CA PHE A 279 -8.93 -45.39 20.08
C PHE A 279 -8.61 -44.55 21.33
N GLY A 280 -9.01 -44.99 22.53
CA GLY A 280 -8.72 -44.29 23.79
C GLY A 280 -9.58 -43.04 24.08
N LEU A 281 -10.56 -42.71 23.24
CA LEU A 281 -11.50 -41.61 23.47
C LEU A 281 -12.51 -41.96 24.58
N PRO A 282 -12.97 -40.99 25.39
CA PRO A 282 -13.96 -41.23 26.45
C PRO A 282 -15.30 -41.69 25.85
N ILE A 283 -15.98 -42.64 26.51
CA ILE A 283 -17.36 -43.04 26.15
C ILE A 283 -18.34 -42.31 27.07
N ARG A 284 -19.35 -41.67 26.49
CA ARG A 284 -20.39 -40.88 27.16
C ARG A 284 -21.80 -41.32 26.80
N ASP A 285 -22.78 -40.77 27.52
CA ASP A 285 -24.20 -40.84 27.17
C ASP A 285 -24.49 -39.79 26.07
N HIS A 286 -24.62 -40.27 24.82
CA HIS A 286 -24.73 -39.49 23.58
C HIS A 286 -26.00 -39.87 22.80
N ASP A 287 -26.43 -39.00 21.88
CA ASP A 287 -27.51 -39.32 20.93
C ASP A 287 -27.00 -40.25 19.81
N GLU A 288 -27.88 -41.07 19.22
CA GLU A 288 -27.50 -42.11 18.22
C GLU A 288 -26.82 -41.54 16.95
N ASP A 289 -26.97 -40.24 16.67
CA ASP A 289 -26.34 -39.51 15.56
C ASP A 289 -25.08 -38.73 15.96
N LYS A 290 -24.50 -39.00 17.14
CA LYS A 290 -23.29 -38.34 17.65
C LYS A 290 -22.17 -39.34 17.94
N PRO A 291 -20.89 -38.91 17.89
CA PRO A 291 -19.77 -39.77 18.26
C PRO A 291 -19.75 -40.02 19.77
N CYS A 292 -19.16 -41.14 20.18
CA CYS A 292 -19.25 -41.64 21.56
C CYS A 292 -18.65 -40.72 22.64
N TRP A 293 -17.80 -39.76 22.28
CA TRP A 293 -17.19 -38.78 23.17
C TRP A 293 -18.06 -37.52 23.40
N TYR A 294 -19.06 -37.30 22.54
CA TYR A 294 -19.95 -36.15 22.61
C TYR A 294 -20.87 -36.24 23.83
N THR A 295 -21.14 -35.13 24.53
CA THR A 295 -22.08 -35.11 25.65
C THR A 295 -23.39 -34.43 25.26
N LYS A 296 -24.53 -35.02 25.67
CA LYS A 296 -25.84 -34.34 25.61
C LYS A 296 -26.05 -33.35 26.76
N GLU A 297 -25.20 -33.37 27.79
CA GLU A 297 -25.31 -32.54 28.99
C GLU A 297 -24.46 -31.25 28.88
N LEU A 298 -24.65 -30.49 27.80
CA LEU A 298 -23.86 -29.30 27.45
C LEU A 298 -23.83 -28.24 28.58
N ASP A 299 -25.01 -27.84 29.10
CA ASP A 299 -25.17 -26.79 30.12
C ASP A 299 -24.46 -27.08 31.46
N SER A 300 -24.11 -28.34 31.72
CA SER A 300 -23.45 -28.79 32.95
C SER A 300 -22.03 -29.33 32.73
N PHE A 301 -21.51 -29.23 31.50
CA PHE A 301 -20.14 -29.62 31.20
C PHE A 301 -19.13 -28.79 31.99
N LYS A 302 -17.97 -29.40 32.27
CA LYS A 302 -16.84 -28.75 32.92
C LYS A 302 -15.58 -29.16 32.19
N PHE A 303 -14.77 -28.17 31.83
CA PHE A 303 -13.45 -28.40 31.28
C PHE A 303 -12.58 -29.19 32.26
N TYR A 304 -11.76 -30.06 31.70
CA TYR A 304 -10.78 -30.90 32.39
C TYR A 304 -9.61 -31.16 31.43
N ASN A 305 -8.45 -31.54 31.97
CA ASN A 305 -7.33 -32.03 31.19
C ASN A 305 -7.24 -33.56 31.33
N ASP A 306 -7.06 -34.27 30.22
CA ASP A 306 -6.81 -35.71 30.20
C ASP A 306 -5.37 -36.02 29.79
N SER A 307 -4.51 -36.25 30.77
CA SER A 307 -3.13 -36.69 30.51
C SER A 307 -3.03 -38.08 29.87
N TYR A 308 -4.11 -38.86 29.84
CA TYR A 308 -4.15 -40.21 29.27
C TYR A 308 -4.73 -40.30 27.86
N ILE A 309 -5.25 -39.20 27.29
CA ILE A 309 -5.79 -39.23 25.93
C ILE A 309 -4.67 -39.33 24.89
N PRO A 310 -4.80 -40.16 23.83
CA PRO A 310 -3.85 -40.16 22.72
C PRO A 310 -3.84 -38.81 22.01
N ARG A 311 -2.66 -38.35 21.58
CA ARG A 311 -2.51 -37.12 20.79
C ARG A 311 -2.58 -37.35 19.28
N VAL A 312 -2.60 -38.61 18.86
CA VAL A 312 -2.89 -39.05 17.49
C VAL A 312 -4.05 -40.03 17.58
N VAL A 313 -5.12 -39.74 16.84
CA VAL A 313 -6.33 -40.56 16.80
C VAL A 313 -6.79 -40.64 15.35
N ASP A 314 -6.43 -41.74 14.67
CA ASP A 314 -6.71 -41.94 13.25
C ASP A 314 -7.96 -42.83 13.04
N MET A 315 -9.17 -42.26 13.14
CA MET A 315 -10.40 -43.02 12.86
C MET A 315 -10.58 -43.28 11.35
N ALA A 316 -9.83 -42.58 10.49
CA ALA A 316 -9.96 -42.64 9.04
C ALA A 316 -8.95 -43.57 8.33
N ASP A 317 -8.04 -44.22 9.06
CA ASP A 317 -7.05 -45.18 8.52
C ASP A 317 -6.17 -44.50 7.43
N LEU A 318 -5.67 -43.30 7.74
CA LEU A 318 -4.83 -42.45 6.89
C LEU A 318 -3.32 -42.68 7.11
N PHE A 319 -2.91 -43.21 8.26
CA PHE A 319 -1.53 -43.39 8.67
C PHE A 319 -1.21 -44.88 8.89
N SER A 320 0.07 -45.28 8.76
CA SER A 320 0.54 -46.58 9.27
C SER A 320 0.92 -46.51 10.75
N ASP A 321 1.00 -47.66 11.44
CA ASP A 321 1.52 -47.78 12.81
C ASP A 321 2.84 -46.99 13.02
N GLU A 322 3.75 -47.01 12.02
CA GLU A 322 5.03 -46.30 12.07
C GLU A 322 4.89 -44.77 11.86
N GLU A 323 3.89 -44.34 11.10
CA GLU A 323 3.58 -42.92 10.89
C GLU A 323 2.90 -42.33 12.13
N GLU A 324 1.96 -43.06 12.76
CA GLU A 324 1.39 -42.70 14.05
C GLU A 324 2.47 -42.56 15.14
N GLU A 325 3.41 -43.51 15.25
CA GLU A 325 4.51 -43.46 16.22
C GLU A 325 5.40 -42.22 15.98
N ALA A 326 5.72 -41.90 14.73
CA ALA A 326 6.52 -40.74 14.36
C ALA A 326 5.81 -39.40 14.67
N ILE A 327 4.52 -39.30 14.35
CA ILE A 327 3.69 -38.12 14.67
C ILE A 327 3.61 -37.94 16.19
N ALA A 328 3.36 -39.03 16.94
CA ALA A 328 3.27 -39.00 18.40
C ALA A 328 4.60 -38.64 19.10
N GLU A 329 5.74 -39.16 18.63
CA GLU A 329 7.08 -38.80 19.15
C GLU A 329 7.38 -37.31 18.92
N LYS A 330 6.97 -36.77 17.76
CA LYS A 330 7.16 -35.36 17.43
C LYS A 330 6.30 -34.44 18.30
N ILE A 331 5.01 -34.76 18.46
CA ILE A 331 4.12 -34.06 19.40
C ILE A 331 4.68 -34.08 20.82
N ALA A 332 5.14 -35.23 21.31
CA ALA A 332 5.72 -35.35 22.64
C ALA A 332 6.97 -34.47 22.83
N THR A 333 7.75 -34.26 21.76
CA THR A 333 8.89 -33.34 21.75
C THR A 333 8.43 -31.88 21.88
N VAL A 334 7.49 -31.44 21.04
CA VAL A 334 6.90 -30.08 21.09
C VAL A 334 6.29 -29.79 22.46
N THR A 335 5.53 -30.73 23.02
CA THR A 335 4.91 -30.58 24.35
C THR A 335 5.93 -30.49 25.47
N ALA A 336 7.03 -31.26 25.40
CA ALA A 336 8.10 -31.22 26.40
C ALA A 336 8.94 -29.93 26.35
N GLU A 337 9.11 -29.34 25.16
CA GLU A 337 9.84 -28.10 24.93
C GLU A 337 9.01 -26.86 25.29
N THR A 338 7.76 -26.80 24.84
CA THR A 338 6.93 -25.57 24.84
C THR A 338 5.88 -25.50 25.97
N GLY A 339 5.60 -26.64 26.62
CA GLY A 339 4.55 -26.78 27.63
C GLY A 339 3.11 -26.71 27.10
N LYS A 340 2.90 -26.79 25.78
CA LYS A 340 1.60 -26.68 25.10
C LYS A 340 1.21 -28.01 24.44
N ASP A 341 -0.10 -28.28 24.35
CA ASP A 341 -0.59 -29.50 23.71
C ASP A 341 -0.59 -29.37 22.17
N VAL A 342 -0.46 -30.50 21.49
CA VAL A 342 -0.72 -30.62 20.04
C VAL A 342 -1.45 -31.94 19.82
N ALA A 343 -2.54 -31.92 19.06
CA ALA A 343 -3.35 -33.10 18.80
C ALA A 343 -3.70 -33.24 17.31
N ILE A 344 -3.81 -34.48 16.85
CA ILE A 344 -4.21 -34.85 15.48
C ILE A 344 -5.42 -35.79 15.58
N TYR A 345 -6.51 -35.43 14.92
CA TYR A 345 -7.71 -36.26 14.80
C TYR A 345 -8.07 -36.45 13.34
N THR A 346 -8.45 -37.66 12.95
CA THR A 346 -9.02 -37.95 11.63
C THR A 346 -10.37 -38.64 11.79
N ASP A 347 -11.31 -38.42 10.88
CA ASP A 347 -12.55 -39.19 10.81
C ASP A 347 -13.06 -39.30 9.36
N THR A 348 -13.95 -40.25 9.11
CA THR A 348 -14.68 -40.41 7.84
C THR A 348 -16.12 -39.89 7.92
N SER A 349 -16.53 -39.31 9.05
CA SER A 349 -17.81 -38.62 9.19
C SER A 349 -17.74 -37.40 10.12
N SER A 350 -18.48 -36.36 9.74
CA SER A 350 -18.81 -35.22 10.59
C SER A 350 -20.01 -35.46 11.51
N TYR A 351 -20.64 -36.65 11.47
CA TYR A 351 -21.84 -37.01 12.24
C TYR A 351 -23.00 -35.99 12.07
N GLY A 352 -23.10 -35.40 10.88
CA GLY A 352 -24.08 -34.37 10.55
C GLY A 352 -23.93 -33.08 11.36
N MET A 353 -22.80 -32.88 12.02
CA MET A 353 -22.44 -31.61 12.65
C MET A 353 -21.80 -30.68 11.64
N ASP A 354 -21.81 -29.38 11.97
CA ASP A 354 -20.85 -28.47 11.37
C ASP A 354 -19.43 -28.90 11.81
N TRP A 355 -18.52 -28.97 10.85
CA TRP A 355 -17.22 -29.62 11.01
C TRP A 355 -16.16 -28.74 11.71
N GLU A 356 -16.25 -27.41 11.60
CA GLU A 356 -15.49 -26.48 12.45
C GLU A 356 -15.99 -26.61 13.89
N LYS A 357 -17.32 -26.58 14.06
CA LYS A 357 -17.98 -26.80 15.36
C LYS A 357 -17.64 -28.17 15.97
N PHE A 358 -17.46 -29.20 15.15
CA PHE A 358 -17.01 -30.52 15.56
C PHE A 358 -15.59 -30.47 16.13
N CYS A 359 -14.66 -29.76 15.48
CA CYS A 359 -13.27 -29.61 15.92
C CYS A 359 -13.19 -29.02 17.34
N TYR A 360 -13.87 -27.88 17.57
CA TYR A 360 -13.94 -27.23 18.88
C TYR A 360 -14.53 -28.16 19.97
N ASP A 361 -15.61 -28.86 19.63
CA ASP A 361 -16.26 -29.78 20.57
C ASP A 361 -15.37 -30.98 20.85
N PHE A 362 -14.63 -31.51 19.87
CA PHE A 362 -13.69 -32.60 20.09
C PHE A 362 -12.57 -32.17 21.05
N TYR A 363 -11.95 -31.00 20.83
CA TYR A 363 -10.92 -30.45 21.72
C TYR A 363 -11.43 -30.36 23.18
N ASP A 364 -12.54 -29.63 23.35
CA ASP A 364 -13.13 -29.30 24.65
C ASP A 364 -13.68 -30.52 25.37
N MET A 365 -14.44 -31.35 24.66
CA MET A 365 -15.14 -32.48 25.25
C MET A 365 -14.22 -33.64 25.55
N CYS A 366 -13.12 -33.82 24.83
CA CYS A 366 -12.17 -34.90 25.09
C CYS A 366 -11.14 -34.54 26.18
N GLY A 367 -10.89 -33.25 26.43
CA GLY A 367 -10.00 -32.76 27.49
C GLY A 367 -8.57 -32.52 27.04
N TYR A 368 -8.39 -32.02 25.82
CA TYR A 368 -7.09 -31.56 25.31
C TYR A 368 -6.70 -30.18 25.88
N GLY A 369 -5.43 -29.82 25.73
CA GLY A 369 -4.89 -28.52 26.14
C GLY A 369 -4.31 -28.54 27.55
N ILE A 370 -3.20 -27.83 27.75
CA ILE A 370 -2.43 -27.85 29.01
C ILE A 370 -2.69 -26.58 29.85
N GLY A 371 -2.68 -26.70 31.18
CA GLY A 371 -2.88 -25.57 32.08
C GLY A 371 -4.34 -25.15 32.28
N GLU A 372 -4.56 -24.03 32.96
CA GLU A 372 -5.92 -23.52 33.27
C GLU A 372 -6.61 -22.91 32.02
N THR A 373 -5.82 -22.35 31.10
CA THR A 373 -6.24 -21.80 29.81
C THR A 373 -6.43 -22.86 28.72
N ARG A 374 -5.91 -24.08 28.95
CA ARG A 374 -5.99 -25.24 28.03
C ARG A 374 -5.22 -24.97 26.74
N ASP A 375 -3.96 -24.61 26.89
CA ASP A 375 -3.10 -24.19 25.80
C ASP A 375 -2.75 -25.35 24.88
N GLY A 376 -3.06 -25.21 23.59
CA GLY A 376 -2.68 -26.16 22.57
C GLY A 376 -3.41 -25.97 21.23
N MET A 377 -3.04 -26.78 20.24
CA MET A 377 -3.63 -26.77 18.90
C MET A 377 -4.07 -28.17 18.47
N LEU A 378 -5.08 -28.24 17.60
CA LEU A 378 -5.64 -29.48 17.06
C LEU A 378 -5.77 -29.39 15.54
N LEU A 379 -5.27 -30.38 14.81
CA LEU A 379 -5.59 -30.57 13.40
C LEU A 379 -6.61 -31.70 13.25
N TYR A 380 -7.81 -31.36 12.81
CA TYR A 380 -8.87 -32.30 12.42
C TYR A 380 -8.86 -32.47 10.90
N ILE A 381 -8.66 -33.70 10.41
CA ILE A 381 -8.81 -34.05 8.98
C ILE A 381 -10.14 -34.81 8.82
N ASP A 382 -11.08 -34.20 8.07
CA ASP A 382 -12.35 -34.84 7.73
C ASP A 382 -12.26 -35.50 6.35
N MET A 383 -12.63 -36.78 6.28
CA MET A 383 -12.71 -37.59 5.07
C MET A 383 -14.16 -37.89 4.66
N ASP A 384 -15.16 -37.31 5.34
CA ASP A 384 -16.57 -37.33 4.93
C ASP A 384 -16.69 -36.81 3.48
N PRO A 385 -17.27 -37.59 2.53
CA PRO A 385 -17.44 -37.15 1.15
C PRO A 385 -18.25 -35.86 0.96
N GLY A 386 -18.99 -35.40 1.98
CA GLY A 386 -19.68 -34.12 1.99
C GLY A 386 -18.82 -32.91 2.40
N ASN A 387 -17.78 -33.13 3.22
CA ASN A 387 -17.02 -32.08 3.91
C ASN A 387 -15.49 -32.19 3.73
N ARG A 388 -14.99 -33.17 2.96
CA ARG A 388 -13.56 -33.53 2.89
C ARG A 388 -12.61 -32.33 2.89
N GLY A 389 -11.68 -32.30 3.84
CA GLY A 389 -10.83 -31.14 4.11
C GLY A 389 -10.16 -31.26 5.48
N TRP A 390 -9.77 -30.12 6.06
CA TRP A 390 -9.32 -30.05 7.45
C TRP A 390 -9.76 -28.77 8.16
N VAL A 391 -9.69 -28.81 9.49
CA VAL A 391 -9.83 -27.68 10.41
C VAL A 391 -8.60 -27.67 11.32
N ALA A 392 -7.88 -26.56 11.39
CA ALA A 392 -6.81 -26.33 12.36
C ALA A 392 -7.33 -25.38 13.45
N ASP A 393 -7.35 -25.84 14.70
CA ASP A 393 -7.92 -25.13 15.85
C ASP A 393 -6.82 -24.78 16.87
N SER A 394 -6.99 -23.63 17.54
CA SER A 394 -6.07 -23.06 18.53
C SER A 394 -6.84 -22.56 19.74
N VAL A 395 -6.34 -22.87 20.94
CA VAL A 395 -7.04 -22.64 22.21
C VAL A 395 -6.09 -22.06 23.26
N GLY A 396 -6.61 -21.16 24.10
CA GLY A 396 -5.87 -20.61 25.24
C GLY A 396 -4.87 -19.54 24.80
N VAL A 397 -3.66 -19.55 25.36
CA VAL A 397 -2.62 -18.55 24.95
C VAL A 397 -2.17 -18.73 23.49
N CYS A 398 -2.50 -19.86 22.86
CA CYS A 398 -2.20 -20.12 21.46
C CYS A 398 -3.13 -19.35 20.50
N GLU A 399 -4.30 -18.88 20.95
CA GLU A 399 -5.24 -18.09 20.12
C GLU A 399 -4.59 -16.80 19.61
N ASP A 400 -3.86 -16.09 20.48
CA ASP A 400 -3.18 -14.83 20.12
C ASP A 400 -1.99 -15.03 19.14
N MET A 401 -1.45 -16.25 19.05
CA MET A 401 -0.37 -16.60 18.12
C MET A 401 -0.93 -16.98 16.73
N TYR A 402 -2.15 -17.50 16.65
CA TYR A 402 -2.69 -18.10 15.44
C TYR A 402 -3.55 -17.11 14.64
N THR A 403 -2.89 -16.10 14.07
CA THR A 403 -3.53 -15.04 13.29
C THR A 403 -4.04 -15.53 11.93
N GLU A 404 -4.92 -14.74 11.28
CA GLU A 404 -5.44 -15.05 9.93
C GLU A 404 -4.31 -15.24 8.90
N GLU A 405 -3.26 -14.43 8.98
CA GLU A 405 -2.10 -14.50 8.08
C GLU A 405 -1.30 -15.80 8.30
N ILE A 406 -0.97 -16.11 9.55
CA ILE A 406 -0.26 -17.35 9.93
C ILE A 406 -1.07 -18.60 9.56
N ALA A 407 -2.38 -18.58 9.81
CA ALA A 407 -3.27 -19.69 9.47
C ALA A 407 -3.37 -19.90 7.95
N ASN A 408 -3.47 -18.83 7.17
CA ASN A 408 -3.47 -18.90 5.71
C ASN A 408 -2.13 -19.41 5.14
N GLU A 409 -0.98 -18.96 5.66
CA GLU A 409 0.34 -19.49 5.26
C GLU A 409 0.45 -20.99 5.54
N MET A 410 0.03 -21.44 6.72
CA MET A 410 0.05 -22.86 7.10
C MET A 410 -0.91 -23.71 6.25
N ASP A 411 -2.10 -23.20 5.94
CA ASP A 411 -3.10 -23.90 5.12
C ASP A 411 -2.70 -23.98 3.63
N ASP A 412 -1.97 -22.99 3.11
CA ASP A 412 -1.45 -23.03 1.73
C ASP A 412 -0.38 -24.10 1.55
N GLU A 413 0.59 -24.20 2.46
CA GLU A 413 1.60 -25.27 2.41
C GLU A 413 0.96 -26.64 2.67
N LEU A 414 0.06 -26.74 3.66
CA LEU A 414 -0.62 -28.01 4.01
C LEU A 414 -1.48 -28.53 2.85
N TYR A 415 -2.10 -27.63 2.07
CA TYR A 415 -2.89 -27.99 0.90
C TYR A 415 -2.09 -28.80 -0.13
N GLU A 416 -0.81 -28.51 -0.36
CA GLU A 416 0.00 -29.26 -1.33
C GLU A 416 0.12 -30.75 -0.95
N TYR A 417 0.38 -31.02 0.33
CA TYR A 417 0.47 -32.39 0.87
C TYR A 417 -0.89 -33.10 0.85
N MET A 418 -1.94 -32.41 1.30
CA MET A 418 -3.28 -32.97 1.40
C MET A 418 -3.90 -33.26 0.01
N ALA A 419 -3.63 -32.41 -0.99
CA ALA A 419 -4.07 -32.61 -2.37
C ALA A 419 -3.37 -33.81 -3.05
N ASP A 420 -2.09 -34.01 -2.75
CA ASP A 420 -1.31 -35.18 -3.20
C ASP A 420 -1.59 -36.47 -2.39
N ALA A 421 -2.47 -36.39 -1.38
CA ALA A 421 -2.78 -37.47 -0.43
C ALA A 421 -1.57 -37.97 0.39
N LYS A 422 -0.64 -37.08 0.72
CA LYS A 422 0.52 -37.30 1.59
C LYS A 422 0.20 -36.87 3.03
N TYR A 423 -0.80 -37.49 3.64
CA TYR A 423 -1.36 -37.03 4.91
C TYR A 423 -0.32 -37.00 6.05
N ALA A 424 0.46 -38.07 6.23
CA ALA A 424 1.49 -38.14 7.29
C ALA A 424 2.58 -37.06 7.12
N ASP A 425 3.11 -36.89 5.91
CA ASP A 425 4.11 -35.84 5.61
C ASP A 425 3.54 -34.44 5.89
N GLY A 426 2.29 -34.17 5.49
CA GLY A 426 1.61 -32.89 5.72
C GLY A 426 1.36 -32.60 7.19
N VAL A 427 0.94 -33.62 7.97
CA VAL A 427 0.80 -33.52 9.43
C VAL A 427 2.14 -33.25 10.11
N LEU A 428 3.22 -33.93 9.71
CA LEU A 428 4.55 -33.71 10.27
C LEU A 428 5.10 -32.31 9.97
N MET A 429 4.79 -31.74 8.80
CA MET A 429 5.08 -30.37 8.40
C MET A 429 4.26 -29.37 9.21
N TRP A 430 2.96 -29.61 9.39
CA TRP A 430 2.08 -28.76 10.22
C TRP A 430 2.55 -28.74 11.69
N ILE A 431 3.00 -29.87 12.24
CA ILE A 431 3.58 -29.93 13.60
C ILE A 431 4.90 -29.14 13.70
N ASP A 432 5.76 -29.13 12.66
CA ASP A 432 6.95 -28.24 12.64
C ASP A 432 6.53 -26.78 12.68
N CYS A 433 5.50 -26.40 11.92
CA CYS A 433 4.95 -25.05 11.91
C CYS A 433 4.40 -24.65 13.28
N VAL A 434 3.65 -25.53 13.95
CA VAL A 434 3.16 -25.31 15.32
C VAL A 434 4.33 -25.18 16.31
N ASN A 435 5.40 -25.98 16.19
CA ASN A 435 6.55 -25.85 17.08
C ASN A 435 7.28 -24.51 16.89
N ASN A 436 7.53 -24.10 15.65
CA ASN A 436 8.12 -22.79 15.35
C ASN A 436 7.20 -21.65 15.82
N LEU A 437 5.88 -21.79 15.68
CA LEU A 437 4.92 -20.80 16.17
C LEU A 437 5.01 -20.65 17.71
N TYR A 438 5.06 -21.77 18.44
CA TYR A 438 5.17 -21.77 19.90
C TYR A 438 6.53 -21.29 20.45
N THR A 439 7.61 -21.42 19.68
CA THR A 439 8.98 -21.09 20.11
C THR A 439 9.49 -19.74 19.59
N LYS A 440 9.10 -19.35 18.37
CA LYS A 440 9.62 -18.19 17.63
C LYS A 440 8.52 -17.22 17.17
N GLY A 441 7.24 -17.52 17.42
CA GLY A 441 6.10 -16.68 17.05
C GLY A 441 5.71 -16.72 15.57
N ILE A 442 6.41 -17.49 14.72
CA ILE A 442 6.10 -17.62 13.28
C ILE A 442 6.25 -19.07 12.79
N PRO A 443 5.41 -19.56 11.86
CA PRO A 443 5.36 -20.97 11.49
C PRO A 443 6.57 -21.45 10.69
N PHE A 444 7.08 -20.61 9.78
CA PHE A 444 8.11 -21.01 8.81
C PHE A 444 9.50 -20.40 9.10
N ALA A 445 9.82 -20.17 10.38
CA ALA A 445 10.99 -19.41 10.83
C ALA A 445 12.27 -19.62 9.99
N PRO A 446 12.84 -18.55 9.39
CA PRO A 446 14.03 -18.66 8.54
C PRO A 446 15.29 -19.03 9.33
N GLU A 447 16.28 -19.64 8.67
CA GLU A 447 17.53 -20.11 9.29
C GLU A 447 18.36 -19.00 9.98
N TRP A 448 18.17 -17.74 9.58
CA TRP A 448 18.86 -16.60 10.19
C TRP A 448 18.18 -16.08 11.47
N LEU A 449 16.94 -16.50 11.76
CA LEU A 449 16.23 -16.09 12.97
C LEU A 449 16.71 -16.97 14.16
N PRO A 450 17.15 -16.37 15.29
CA PRO A 450 17.58 -17.13 16.46
C PRO A 450 16.49 -18.04 17.04
N GLU A 451 16.91 -19.12 17.71
CA GLU A 451 16.01 -20.02 18.45
C GLU A 451 15.43 -19.35 19.72
N ASP A 452 16.16 -18.41 20.31
CA ASP A 452 15.75 -17.61 21.46
C ASP A 452 16.00 -16.13 21.15
N THR A 453 14.91 -15.40 20.90
CA THR A 453 14.92 -13.96 20.63
C THR A 453 15.11 -13.12 21.89
N ASP A 454 14.68 -13.61 23.05
CA ASP A 454 14.68 -12.88 24.31
C ASP A 454 16.07 -12.82 24.94
N SER A 455 16.88 -13.87 24.76
CA SER A 455 18.28 -13.89 25.21
C SER A 455 19.30 -13.51 24.11
N PHE A 456 18.83 -13.15 22.91
CA PHE A 456 19.72 -12.77 21.80
C PHE A 456 20.56 -11.53 22.13
N VAL A 457 21.88 -11.67 22.10
CA VAL A 457 22.83 -10.57 22.22
C VAL A 457 23.40 -10.25 20.83
N ARG A 458 23.03 -9.07 20.30
CA ARG A 458 23.54 -8.58 19.00
C ARG A 458 25.06 -8.49 19.00
N THR A 459 25.68 -9.10 18.00
CA THR A 459 27.12 -8.97 17.70
C THR A 459 27.30 -8.42 16.29
N GLN A 460 28.19 -7.44 16.10
CA GLN A 460 28.50 -6.94 14.76
C GLN A 460 29.29 -7.97 13.95
N ASN A 461 28.88 -8.17 12.70
CA ASN A 461 29.53 -9.10 11.79
C ASN A 461 30.02 -8.40 10.52
N SER A 462 31.33 -8.09 10.49
CA SER A 462 31.99 -7.46 9.35
C SER A 462 32.20 -8.40 8.16
N GLU A 463 32.07 -9.72 8.34
CA GLU A 463 32.32 -10.73 7.31
C GLU A 463 31.05 -11.11 6.52
N ILE A 464 29.87 -10.66 6.97
CA ILE A 464 28.59 -10.89 6.26
C ILE A 464 28.48 -9.99 5.02
N THR A 465 27.93 -10.54 3.94
CA THR A 465 27.63 -9.77 2.71
C THR A 465 26.57 -8.70 2.98
N ARG A 466 26.79 -7.51 2.41
CA ARG A 466 25.82 -6.41 2.42
C ARG A 466 24.79 -6.50 1.28
N VAL A 467 24.93 -7.48 0.39
CA VAL A 467 23.93 -7.85 -0.61
C VAL A 467 23.56 -9.31 -0.37
N TYR A 468 22.32 -9.58 0.06
CA TYR A 468 21.83 -10.93 0.37
C TYR A 468 20.52 -11.22 -0.41
N ASP A 469 20.65 -11.97 -1.49
CA ASP A 469 19.61 -12.15 -2.52
C ASP A 469 18.91 -13.53 -2.44
N ASP A 470 18.15 -13.79 -1.37
CA ASP A 470 17.42 -15.06 -1.22
C ASP A 470 16.35 -15.27 -2.31
N ALA A 471 15.74 -14.17 -2.81
CA ALA A 471 14.78 -14.29 -3.90
C ALA A 471 15.42 -14.61 -5.27
N ASN A 472 16.75 -14.53 -5.41
CA ASN A 472 17.49 -14.71 -6.67
C ASN A 472 17.00 -13.71 -7.75
N LEU A 473 17.05 -12.42 -7.43
CA LEU A 473 16.66 -11.29 -8.29
C LEU A 473 17.86 -10.71 -9.07
N PHE A 474 19.06 -10.90 -8.56
CA PHE A 474 20.32 -10.41 -9.12
C PHE A 474 21.15 -11.57 -9.68
N ASN A 475 22.21 -11.25 -10.44
CA ASN A 475 23.28 -12.18 -10.75
C ASN A 475 24.59 -11.79 -10.06
N GLU A 476 25.54 -12.72 -9.95
CA GLU A 476 26.86 -12.56 -9.32
C GLU A 476 27.58 -11.24 -9.69
N GLY A 477 27.45 -10.77 -10.93
CA GLY A 477 28.04 -9.51 -11.39
C GLY A 477 27.27 -8.25 -10.93
N GLU A 478 25.96 -8.35 -10.75
CA GLU A 478 25.11 -7.30 -10.19
C GLU A 478 25.27 -7.22 -8.66
N GLU A 479 25.32 -8.36 -7.97
CA GLU A 479 25.64 -8.44 -6.54
C GLU A 479 27.00 -7.81 -6.24
N THR A 480 28.03 -8.16 -7.02
CA THR A 480 29.38 -7.58 -6.88
C THR A 480 29.37 -6.07 -7.08
N LYS A 481 28.63 -5.57 -8.09
CA LYS A 481 28.50 -4.13 -8.36
C LYS A 481 27.84 -3.41 -7.18
N LEU A 482 26.71 -3.92 -6.68
CA LEU A 482 25.99 -3.33 -5.55
C LEU A 482 26.85 -3.36 -4.28
N ALA A 483 27.60 -4.43 -4.03
CA ALA A 483 28.51 -4.53 -2.90
C ALA A 483 29.70 -3.56 -2.99
N ASP A 484 30.25 -3.31 -4.18
CA ASP A 484 31.27 -2.29 -4.42
C ASP A 484 30.72 -0.87 -4.16
N GLU A 485 29.53 -0.54 -4.68
CA GLU A 485 28.88 0.77 -4.44
C GLU A 485 28.54 1.00 -2.96
N ILE A 486 28.04 -0.04 -2.27
CA ILE A 486 27.79 -0.02 -0.82
C ILE A 486 29.08 0.25 -0.03
N ARG A 487 30.20 -0.42 -0.37
CA ARG A 487 31.47 -0.21 0.31
C ARG A 487 31.94 1.24 0.15
N ASP A 488 31.86 1.78 -1.06
CA ASP A 488 32.27 3.16 -1.34
C ASP A 488 31.42 4.19 -0.55
N ILE A 489 30.11 3.97 -0.39
CA ILE A 489 29.24 4.79 0.47
C ILE A 489 29.64 4.62 1.95
N SER A 490 29.87 3.39 2.39
CA SER A 490 30.20 3.07 3.79
C SER A 490 31.53 3.68 4.24
N GLU A 491 32.58 3.56 3.42
CA GLU A 491 33.89 4.18 3.68
C GLU A 491 33.84 5.71 3.70
N LYS A 492 32.94 6.31 2.90
CA LYS A 492 32.84 7.76 2.71
C LYS A 492 32.00 8.47 3.78
N TYR A 493 30.92 7.85 4.23
CA TYR A 493 29.95 8.47 5.16
C TYR A 493 29.89 7.80 6.54
N GLY A 494 30.50 6.62 6.70
CA GLY A 494 30.56 5.93 8.00
C GLY A 494 29.20 5.39 8.47
N ILE A 495 28.43 4.84 7.53
CA ILE A 495 27.16 4.12 7.73
C ILE A 495 27.24 2.74 7.07
N ASP A 496 26.59 1.71 7.60
CA ASP A 496 26.39 0.45 6.86
C ASP A 496 25.23 0.64 5.87
N VAL A 497 25.32 0.04 4.68
CA VAL A 497 24.22 0.04 3.72
C VAL A 497 23.99 -1.41 3.29
N VAL A 498 22.74 -1.87 3.38
CA VAL A 498 22.40 -3.28 3.16
C VAL A 498 21.29 -3.38 2.13
N ILE A 499 21.37 -4.37 1.25
CA ILE A 499 20.32 -4.75 0.32
C ILE A 499 19.99 -6.22 0.57
N HIS A 500 18.73 -6.48 0.87
CA HIS A 500 18.19 -7.82 1.06
C HIS A 500 17.03 -8.07 0.09
N SER A 501 16.98 -9.25 -0.53
CA SER A 501 15.77 -9.76 -1.16
C SER A 501 15.29 -11.04 -0.49
N THR A 502 13.97 -11.20 -0.38
CA THR A 502 13.30 -12.39 0.15
C THR A 502 12.05 -12.70 -0.68
N ARG A 503 11.56 -13.94 -0.62
CA ARG A 503 10.28 -14.34 -1.26
C ARG A 503 9.06 -14.23 -0.33
N ARG A 504 9.27 -14.02 0.96
CA ARG A 504 8.21 -13.97 1.98
C ARG A 504 8.71 -13.30 3.26
N THR A 505 7.78 -12.79 4.07
CA THR A 505 8.04 -12.23 5.40
C THR A 505 7.66 -13.18 6.53
N TYR A 506 7.17 -14.39 6.23
CA TYR A 506 6.94 -15.47 7.20
C TYR A 506 5.93 -15.09 8.31
N GLY A 507 4.81 -14.48 7.92
CA GLY A 507 3.81 -13.93 8.85
C GLY A 507 4.24 -12.67 9.63
N MET A 508 5.43 -12.10 9.37
CA MET A 508 5.83 -10.79 9.89
C MET A 508 5.40 -9.66 8.93
N THR A 509 5.19 -8.46 9.46
CA THR A 509 5.06 -7.27 8.60
C THR A 509 6.37 -6.98 7.87
N ASP A 510 6.31 -6.26 6.73
CA ASP A 510 7.51 -5.86 5.99
C ASP A 510 8.50 -5.03 6.87
N ASP A 511 7.98 -4.32 7.89
CA ASP A 511 8.75 -3.57 8.90
C ASP A 511 9.43 -4.52 9.89
N ASP A 512 8.64 -5.33 10.61
CA ASP A 512 9.15 -6.27 11.62
C ASP A 512 10.16 -7.26 11.01
N TYR A 513 9.90 -7.73 9.79
CA TYR A 513 10.80 -8.61 9.05
C TYR A 513 12.15 -7.94 8.74
N SER A 514 12.12 -6.69 8.24
CA SER A 514 13.33 -5.94 7.89
C SER A 514 14.16 -5.61 9.13
N ASP A 515 13.49 -5.28 10.24
CA ASP A 515 14.15 -5.01 11.52
C ASP A 515 14.72 -6.28 12.14
N ALA A 516 13.99 -7.39 12.14
CA ALA A 516 14.51 -8.69 12.56
C ALA A 516 15.75 -9.08 11.71
N PHE A 517 15.66 -8.99 10.39
CA PHE A 517 16.76 -9.30 9.48
C PHE A 517 18.01 -8.44 9.77
N TYR A 518 17.83 -7.12 9.95
CA TYR A 518 18.95 -6.21 10.23
C TYR A 518 19.64 -6.51 11.58
N ASN A 519 18.83 -6.72 12.62
CA ASN A 519 19.32 -6.86 13.99
C ASN A 519 19.93 -8.24 14.25
N TYR A 520 19.29 -9.33 13.82
CA TYR A 520 19.75 -10.69 14.10
C TYR A 520 20.96 -11.11 13.26
N ASN A 521 21.11 -10.59 12.03
CA ASN A 521 22.32 -10.82 11.21
C ASN A 521 23.51 -9.92 11.60
N GLY A 522 23.36 -8.99 12.55
CA GLY A 522 24.48 -8.21 13.07
C GLY A 522 25.03 -7.14 12.12
N TYR A 523 24.16 -6.55 11.29
CA TYR A 523 24.49 -5.40 10.44
C TYR A 523 24.68 -4.11 11.26
N GLY A 524 25.21 -3.05 10.63
CA GLY A 524 25.42 -1.73 11.23
C GLY A 524 26.84 -1.49 11.73
N LEU A 525 27.24 -0.22 11.79
CA LEU A 525 28.58 0.19 12.25
C LEU A 525 28.57 0.83 13.64
N GLY A 526 29.54 0.45 14.49
CA GLY A 526 29.79 1.06 15.81
C GLY A 526 28.64 0.87 16.82
N ASP A 527 28.78 1.35 18.05
CA ASP A 527 27.89 0.96 19.16
C ASP A 527 26.39 1.26 18.94
N LYS A 528 26.05 2.18 18.02
CA LYS A 528 24.67 2.52 17.63
C LYS A 528 24.13 1.70 16.46
N ASN A 529 24.97 0.88 15.83
CA ASN A 529 24.68 0.10 14.62
C ASN A 529 24.23 1.00 13.46
N ASP A 530 25.03 2.03 13.18
CA ASP A 530 24.77 3.04 12.16
C ASP A 530 24.59 2.40 10.78
N GLY A 531 23.42 2.57 10.14
CA GLY A 531 23.19 2.13 8.77
C GLY A 531 21.75 2.17 8.28
N ILE A 532 21.53 1.69 7.05
CA ILE A 532 20.22 1.65 6.37
C ILE A 532 20.09 0.37 5.53
N LEU A 533 18.91 -0.25 5.55
CA LEU A 533 18.57 -1.49 4.85
C LEU A 533 17.47 -1.22 3.83
N LEU A 534 17.65 -1.71 2.59
CA LEU A 534 16.57 -1.93 1.64
C LEU A 534 16.19 -3.41 1.66
N THR A 535 14.92 -3.71 1.94
CA THR A 535 14.35 -5.06 1.78
C THR A 535 13.43 -5.09 0.56
N ILE A 536 13.60 -6.11 -0.28
CA ILE A 536 12.78 -6.37 -1.47
C ILE A 536 12.02 -7.68 -1.24
N VAL A 537 10.70 -7.61 -1.11
CA VAL A 537 9.84 -8.79 -0.93
C VAL A 537 9.22 -9.17 -2.27
N LYS A 538 9.58 -10.35 -2.77
CA LYS A 538 9.10 -10.94 -4.03
C LYS A 538 8.09 -12.05 -3.74
N ASP A 539 6.86 -11.66 -3.45
CA ASP A 539 5.75 -12.61 -3.27
C ASP A 539 4.75 -12.53 -4.45
N ASN A 540 3.44 -12.53 -4.17
CA ASN A 540 2.37 -12.23 -5.12
C ASN A 540 2.54 -10.85 -5.79
N GLU A 541 3.06 -9.87 -5.06
CA GLU A 541 3.41 -8.54 -5.57
C GLU A 541 4.91 -8.26 -5.33
N ASN A 542 5.39 -7.08 -5.73
CA ASN A 542 6.77 -6.67 -5.50
C ASN A 542 6.76 -5.55 -4.46
N ARG A 543 6.95 -5.89 -3.17
CA ARG A 543 6.98 -4.89 -2.09
C ARG A 543 8.41 -4.49 -1.77
N THR A 544 8.55 -3.33 -1.14
CA THR A 544 9.83 -2.72 -0.80
C THR A 544 9.73 -2.03 0.54
N ASN A 545 10.66 -2.32 1.44
CA ASN A 545 10.76 -1.61 2.70
C ASN A 545 12.15 -1.02 2.94
N VAL A 546 12.23 0.03 3.74
CA VAL A 546 13.48 0.69 4.12
C VAL A 546 13.50 0.95 5.63
N THR A 547 14.40 0.27 6.34
CA THR A 547 14.63 0.48 7.78
C THR A 547 16.02 1.08 8.02
N ALA A 548 16.17 1.88 9.09
CA ALA A 548 17.37 2.66 9.34
C ALA A 548 17.71 2.76 10.83
N TYR A 549 19.01 2.81 11.12
CA TYR A 549 19.58 2.70 12.46
C TYR A 549 20.72 3.69 12.66
N GLY A 550 20.86 4.20 13.89
CA GLY A 550 21.89 5.16 14.24
C GLY A 550 21.94 6.35 13.27
N LYS A 551 23.13 6.68 12.74
CA LYS A 551 23.32 7.75 11.74
C LYS A 551 22.44 7.62 10.49
N GLY A 552 22.01 6.41 10.10
CA GLY A 552 21.12 6.23 8.94
C GLY A 552 19.75 6.90 9.13
N VAL A 553 19.35 7.18 10.38
CA VAL A 553 18.12 7.91 10.72
C VAL A 553 18.34 9.44 10.65
N ASP A 554 19.54 9.94 10.95
CA ASP A 554 19.83 11.38 11.16
C ASP A 554 19.36 12.27 9.99
N LYS A 555 19.36 11.75 8.75
CA LYS A 555 18.94 12.47 7.54
C LYS A 555 17.68 11.91 6.90
N LEU A 556 17.10 10.85 7.44
CA LEU A 556 15.94 10.14 6.88
C LEU A 556 14.61 10.74 7.36
N THR A 557 14.38 12.03 7.04
CA THR A 557 13.10 12.71 7.29
C THR A 557 11.94 11.96 6.62
N LYS A 558 10.69 12.16 7.06
CA LYS A 558 9.53 11.47 6.43
C LYS A 558 9.40 11.77 4.93
N VAL A 559 9.78 12.97 4.49
CA VAL A 559 9.85 13.35 3.08
C VAL A 559 10.97 12.60 2.34
N ASN A 560 12.15 12.46 2.97
CA ASN A 560 13.26 11.69 2.41
C ASN A 560 12.92 10.20 2.33
N LEU A 561 12.37 9.61 3.39
CA LEU A 561 11.90 8.23 3.43
C LEU A 561 10.86 7.95 2.34
N ASN A 562 9.80 8.76 2.26
CA ASN A 562 8.78 8.60 1.23
C ASN A 562 9.41 8.69 -0.18
N ARG A 563 10.26 9.70 -0.46
CA ARG A 563 10.94 9.82 -1.75
C ARG A 563 11.88 8.64 -2.05
N LEU A 564 12.56 8.10 -1.04
CA LEU A 564 13.48 6.98 -1.16
C LEU A 564 12.73 5.69 -1.50
N VAL A 565 11.68 5.39 -0.73
CA VAL A 565 10.78 4.25 -0.94
C VAL A 565 10.06 4.38 -2.28
N ASP A 566 9.38 5.50 -2.56
CA ASP A 566 8.61 5.71 -3.80
C ASP A 566 9.47 5.54 -5.06
N GLN A 567 10.70 6.06 -5.06
CA GLN A 567 11.63 5.95 -6.21
C GLN A 567 12.14 4.54 -6.44
N THR A 568 12.45 3.84 -5.35
CA THR A 568 12.95 2.47 -5.37
C THR A 568 11.82 1.51 -5.77
N HIS A 569 10.65 1.67 -5.16
CA HIS A 569 9.43 0.94 -5.46
C HIS A 569 8.95 1.13 -6.91
N ALA A 570 9.03 2.37 -7.44
CA ALA A 570 8.66 2.66 -8.83
C ALA A 570 9.53 1.96 -9.89
N LYS A 571 10.65 1.33 -9.50
CA LYS A 571 11.43 0.42 -10.36
C LYS A 571 11.10 -1.04 -10.09
N ILE A 572 11.09 -1.42 -8.82
CA ILE A 572 10.88 -2.80 -8.37
C ILE A 572 9.49 -3.33 -8.75
N SER A 573 8.45 -2.48 -8.71
CA SER A 573 7.10 -2.79 -9.21
C SER A 573 7.01 -3.14 -10.71
N TYR A 574 8.05 -2.87 -11.51
CA TYR A 574 8.16 -3.25 -12.93
C TYR A 574 9.24 -4.32 -13.18
N ASP A 575 9.63 -5.09 -12.16
CA ASP A 575 10.70 -6.09 -12.19
C ASP A 575 12.11 -5.53 -12.53
N TYR A 576 12.32 -4.21 -12.43
CA TYR A 576 13.63 -3.58 -12.62
C TYR A 576 14.44 -3.53 -11.32
N TYR A 577 14.71 -4.70 -10.74
CA TYR A 577 15.30 -4.85 -9.41
C TYR A 577 16.64 -4.14 -9.26
N ILE A 578 17.58 -4.37 -10.20
CA ILE A 578 18.90 -3.74 -10.18
C ILE A 578 18.82 -2.21 -10.33
N GLU A 579 17.92 -1.69 -11.16
CA GLU A 579 17.70 -0.24 -11.28
C GLU A 579 17.10 0.38 -10.01
N GLY A 580 16.24 -0.37 -9.29
CA GLY A 580 15.69 0.06 -8.01
C GLY A 580 16.75 0.11 -6.91
N ALA A 581 17.59 -0.92 -6.83
CA ALA A 581 18.74 -0.99 -5.94
C ALA A 581 19.75 0.16 -6.18
N GLU A 582 20.12 0.41 -7.45
CA GLU A 582 21.01 1.54 -7.82
C GLU A 582 20.40 2.91 -7.48
N ILE A 583 19.08 3.08 -7.67
CA ILE A 583 18.37 4.31 -7.29
C ILE A 583 18.35 4.50 -5.77
N PHE A 584 18.15 3.42 -5.00
CA PHE A 584 18.26 3.45 -3.55
C PHE A 584 19.66 3.91 -3.10
N LEU A 585 20.72 3.23 -3.55
CA LEU A 585 22.10 3.55 -3.17
C LEU A 585 22.47 5.00 -3.54
N LYS A 586 22.12 5.45 -4.75
CA LYS A 586 22.34 6.83 -5.19
C LYS A 586 21.58 7.86 -4.34
N ASN A 587 20.36 7.54 -3.92
CA ASN A 587 19.57 8.43 -3.08
C ASN A 587 20.05 8.45 -1.63
N VAL A 588 20.55 7.33 -1.10
CA VAL A 588 21.26 7.27 0.19
C VAL A 588 22.54 8.10 0.13
N GLU A 589 23.40 7.93 -0.89
CA GLU A 589 24.60 8.78 -1.05
C GLU A 589 24.24 10.27 -1.14
N HIS A 590 23.24 10.62 -1.94
CA HIS A 590 22.85 12.03 -2.08
C HIS A 590 22.29 12.58 -0.77
N MET A 591 21.47 11.82 -0.06
CA MET A 591 20.96 12.16 1.27
C MET A 591 22.09 12.35 2.27
N GLU A 592 23.08 11.46 2.29
CA GLU A 592 24.25 11.60 3.15
C GLU A 592 25.09 12.83 2.82
N ARG A 593 25.11 13.27 1.56
CA ARG A 593 25.82 14.48 1.11
C ARG A 593 25.07 15.79 1.38
N THR A 594 23.74 15.84 1.23
CA THR A 594 22.95 17.11 1.23
C THR A 594 21.86 17.18 2.29
N GLY A 595 21.62 16.11 3.04
CA GLY A 595 20.45 15.97 3.93
C GLY A 595 19.12 15.75 3.19
N ARG A 596 19.13 15.53 1.87
CA ARG A 596 17.93 15.38 1.03
C ARG A 596 17.96 14.14 0.17
N VAL A 597 16.81 13.48 0.01
CA VAL A 597 16.60 12.59 -1.13
C VAL A 597 16.12 13.44 -2.31
N ASN A 598 16.72 13.19 -3.48
CA ASN A 598 16.37 13.86 -4.74
C ASN A 598 14.86 13.84 -4.98
N LYS A 599 14.25 14.93 -5.48
CA LYS A 599 12.85 14.90 -5.92
C LYS A 599 12.71 14.03 -7.19
N THR A 600 11.69 13.18 -7.23
CA THR A 600 11.35 12.39 -8.43
C THR A 600 10.59 13.24 -9.44
N THR A 601 11.03 13.28 -10.69
CA THR A 601 10.29 13.93 -11.80
C THR A 601 9.17 13.04 -12.39
N ALA A 602 9.03 11.79 -11.95
CA ALA A 602 8.13 10.80 -12.57
C ALA A 602 6.63 11.10 -12.41
N GLY A 603 6.20 11.65 -11.26
CA GLY A 603 4.78 11.94 -11.00
C GLY A 603 4.19 12.98 -11.98
N TRP A 604 5.01 13.91 -12.44
CA TRP A 604 4.65 14.95 -13.40
C TRP A 604 4.35 14.36 -14.80
N PHE A 605 5.18 13.43 -15.29
CA PHE A 605 4.99 12.81 -16.61
C PHE A 605 3.69 12.01 -16.73
N TRP A 606 3.28 11.27 -15.68
CA TRP A 606 2.04 10.51 -15.70
C TRP A 606 0.79 11.41 -15.70
N ARG A 607 0.81 12.53 -14.95
CA ARG A 607 -0.26 13.55 -14.98
C ARG A 607 -0.48 14.08 -16.41
N ILE A 608 0.60 14.34 -17.17
CA ILE A 608 0.55 14.79 -18.57
C ILE A 608 -0.06 13.74 -19.51
N ILE A 609 0.31 12.46 -19.38
CA ILE A 609 -0.21 11.38 -20.23
C ILE A 609 -1.72 11.21 -20.04
N ILE A 610 -2.21 11.28 -18.80
CA ILE A 610 -3.64 11.17 -18.48
C ILE A 610 -4.43 12.35 -19.09
N ALA A 611 -3.92 13.57 -18.96
CA ALA A 611 -4.51 14.77 -19.57
C ALA A 611 -4.57 14.68 -21.11
N ALA A 612 -3.51 14.19 -21.75
CA ALA A 612 -3.46 14.01 -23.20
C ALA A 612 -4.50 12.99 -23.71
N VAL A 613 -4.71 11.88 -22.99
CA VAL A 613 -5.74 10.88 -23.33
C VAL A 613 -7.15 11.46 -23.18
N ALA A 614 -7.42 12.21 -22.11
CA ALA A 614 -8.70 12.89 -21.91
C ALA A 614 -8.99 13.90 -23.03
N GLY A 615 -8.01 14.73 -23.38
CA GLY A 615 -8.09 15.69 -24.50
C GLY A 615 -8.37 15.02 -25.85
N TRP A 616 -7.75 13.87 -26.12
CA TRP A 616 -7.97 13.10 -27.35
C TRP A 616 -9.40 12.58 -27.47
N ILE A 617 -10.00 12.11 -26.37
CA ILE A 617 -11.38 11.63 -26.31
C ILE A 617 -12.36 12.78 -26.58
N VAL A 618 -12.21 13.92 -25.88
CA VAL A 618 -13.09 15.09 -26.06
C VAL A 618 -12.95 15.67 -27.47
N GLY A 619 -11.72 15.80 -27.98
CA GLY A 619 -11.43 16.24 -29.35
C GLY A 619 -12.04 15.33 -30.41
N GLY A 620 -11.96 14.01 -30.24
CA GLY A 620 -12.55 13.02 -31.16
C GLY A 620 -14.08 13.11 -31.24
N ILE A 621 -14.75 13.39 -30.11
CA ILE A 621 -16.20 13.63 -30.05
C ILE A 621 -16.55 14.95 -30.75
N ALA A 622 -15.82 16.03 -30.45
CA ALA A 622 -16.04 17.35 -31.07
C ALA A 622 -15.83 17.30 -32.60
N LEU A 623 -14.76 16.65 -33.08
CA LEU A 623 -14.47 16.47 -34.50
C LEU A 623 -15.56 15.64 -35.20
N SER A 624 -16.10 14.62 -34.53
CA SER A 624 -17.21 13.81 -35.05
C SER A 624 -18.50 14.63 -35.19
N ILE A 625 -18.80 15.52 -34.22
CA ILE A 625 -19.93 16.45 -34.30
C ILE A 625 -19.69 17.49 -35.41
N ALA A 626 -18.50 18.06 -35.53
CA ALA A 626 -18.15 19.01 -36.60
C ALA A 626 -18.25 18.37 -38.00
N LYS A 627 -17.75 17.15 -38.16
CA LYS A 627 -17.87 16.34 -39.38
C LYS A 627 -19.33 16.01 -39.73
N SER A 628 -20.20 15.86 -38.72
CA SER A 628 -21.65 15.68 -38.95
C SER A 628 -22.37 16.97 -39.37
N LYS A 629 -21.82 18.14 -39.03
CA LYS A 629 -22.37 19.47 -39.39
C LYS A 629 -21.82 20.00 -40.72
N MET A 630 -20.62 19.58 -41.13
CA MET A 630 -20.13 19.83 -42.49
C MET A 630 -20.92 18.97 -43.48
N ALA A 631 -21.96 19.57 -44.04
CA ALA A 631 -22.67 19.03 -45.19
C ALA A 631 -21.74 19.07 -46.41
N THR A 632 -20.92 18.04 -46.59
CA THR A 632 -20.41 17.70 -47.92
C THR A 632 -21.62 17.63 -48.84
N ILE A 633 -21.66 18.46 -49.88
CA ILE A 633 -22.74 18.42 -50.87
C ILE A 633 -22.58 17.12 -51.66
N SER A 634 -23.09 16.02 -51.11
CA SER A 634 -23.32 14.80 -51.87
C SER A 634 -24.29 15.16 -52.97
N GLY A 635 -23.84 15.08 -54.23
CA GLY A 635 -24.67 15.39 -55.39
C GLY A 635 -26.01 14.67 -55.27
N ALA A 636 -27.11 15.42 -55.27
CA ALA A 636 -28.43 14.85 -55.08
C ALA A 636 -28.70 13.82 -56.17
N TYR A 637 -28.93 12.56 -55.77
CA TYR A 637 -29.21 11.46 -56.69
C TYR A 637 -30.67 11.55 -57.17
N GLY A 638 -30.97 12.59 -57.93
CA GLY A 638 -32.31 12.97 -58.38
C GLY A 638 -32.30 14.31 -59.12
N ALA A 639 -32.61 14.28 -60.42
CA ALA A 639 -32.70 15.48 -61.27
C ALA A 639 -34.00 16.28 -61.08
N ASP A 640 -34.90 15.81 -60.21
CA ASP A 640 -36.25 16.32 -59.97
C ASP A 640 -36.30 17.73 -59.37
N LYS A 641 -35.20 18.21 -58.75
CA LYS A 641 -35.06 19.60 -58.28
C LYS A 641 -34.59 20.61 -59.34
N TYR A 642 -34.29 20.17 -60.56
CA TYR A 642 -33.85 21.04 -61.66
C TYR A 642 -34.83 21.10 -62.85
N LEU A 643 -36.04 20.54 -62.70
CA LEU A 643 -37.05 20.49 -63.78
C LEU A 643 -38.00 21.70 -63.78
N THR A 644 -37.69 22.72 -64.59
CA THR A 644 -38.61 23.83 -64.88
C THR A 644 -39.69 23.44 -65.89
N GLY A 645 -40.85 22.99 -65.38
CA GLY A 645 -42.17 23.17 -65.98
C GLY A 645 -42.56 22.42 -67.27
N GLN A 646 -41.63 21.99 -68.14
CA GLN A 646 -41.96 21.45 -69.47
C GLN A 646 -41.22 20.16 -69.87
N GLN A 647 -40.54 19.47 -68.95
CA GLN A 647 -39.88 18.19 -69.24
C GLN A 647 -40.38 17.07 -68.31
N LYS A 648 -40.74 15.93 -68.90
CA LYS A 648 -41.31 14.77 -68.21
C LYS A 648 -40.32 13.61 -68.21
N VAL A 649 -39.58 13.46 -67.13
CA VAL A 649 -38.72 12.29 -66.89
C VAL A 649 -39.60 11.14 -66.38
N ILE A 650 -39.51 9.97 -67.01
CA ILE A 650 -40.16 8.75 -66.53
C ILE A 650 -39.08 7.94 -65.79
N PRO A 651 -39.18 7.74 -64.46
CA PRO A 651 -38.21 6.92 -63.75
C PRO A 651 -38.38 5.45 -64.15
N VAL A 652 -37.36 4.89 -64.81
CA VAL A 652 -37.22 3.45 -65.01
C VAL A 652 -36.47 2.91 -63.79
N ALA A 653 -37.18 2.15 -62.95
CA ALA A 653 -36.61 1.52 -61.77
C ALA A 653 -36.51 0.00 -62.00
N ASP A 654 -35.31 -0.48 -62.29
CA ASP A 654 -35.03 -1.91 -62.26
C ASP A 654 -35.05 -2.38 -60.80
N THR A 655 -35.93 -3.33 -60.50
CA THR A 655 -36.06 -3.93 -59.16
C THR A 655 -35.42 -5.31 -59.20
N LEU A 656 -34.33 -5.50 -58.45
CA LEU A 656 -33.77 -6.84 -58.24
C LEU A 656 -34.80 -7.70 -57.49
N ILE A 657 -35.35 -8.70 -58.18
CA ILE A 657 -36.57 -9.42 -57.73
C ILE A 657 -36.24 -10.51 -56.68
N SER A 658 -34.98 -10.93 -56.58
CA SER A 658 -34.49 -11.83 -55.54
C SER A 658 -32.97 -11.75 -55.40
N GLU A 659 -32.47 -11.46 -54.20
CA GLU A 659 -31.09 -11.74 -53.80
C GLU A 659 -31.08 -12.99 -52.93
N HIS A 660 -30.31 -14.02 -53.29
CA HIS A 660 -30.30 -15.32 -52.62
C HIS A 660 -29.03 -15.48 -51.77
N THR A 661 -28.95 -14.75 -50.65
CA THR A 661 -27.74 -14.66 -49.81
C THR A 661 -27.58 -15.88 -48.88
N THR A 662 -26.83 -16.90 -49.33
CA THR A 662 -26.55 -18.10 -48.52
C THR A 662 -25.46 -17.83 -47.45
N LYS A 663 -25.86 -17.47 -46.22
CA LYS A 663 -24.91 -17.29 -45.11
C LYS A 663 -24.49 -18.64 -44.51
N ARG A 664 -23.27 -19.10 -44.83
CA ARG A 664 -22.61 -20.21 -44.12
C ARG A 664 -21.81 -19.64 -42.93
N LYS A 665 -22.05 -20.13 -41.71
CA LYS A 665 -21.20 -19.82 -40.55
C LYS A 665 -19.81 -20.43 -40.79
N ILE A 666 -18.76 -19.63 -40.73
CA ILE A 666 -17.39 -20.16 -40.67
C ILE A 666 -17.25 -20.83 -39.30
N GLN A 667 -17.08 -22.15 -39.28
CA GLN A 667 -16.56 -22.83 -38.10
C GLN A 667 -15.09 -22.40 -37.96
N ARG A 668 -14.83 -21.44 -37.07
CA ARG A 668 -13.55 -21.44 -36.36
C ARG A 668 -13.66 -22.54 -35.31
N SER A 669 -12.60 -23.33 -35.15
CA SER A 669 -12.41 -24.08 -33.92
C SER A 669 -12.37 -23.06 -32.79
N SER A 670 -13.41 -23.04 -31.96
CA SER A 670 -13.17 -22.80 -30.56
C SER A 670 -12.55 -24.10 -30.05
N ASP A 671 -11.22 -24.17 -30.10
CA ASP A 671 -10.52 -24.89 -29.05
C ASP A 671 -10.88 -24.16 -27.76
N SER A 672 -11.97 -24.61 -27.14
CA SER A 672 -12.12 -24.48 -25.70
C SER A 672 -11.06 -25.39 -25.09
N GLY A 673 -9.82 -24.95 -25.17
CA GLY A 673 -8.82 -25.32 -24.19
C GLY A 673 -9.39 -24.84 -22.86
N SER A 674 -10.08 -25.76 -22.19
CA SER A 674 -10.35 -25.68 -20.77
C SER A 674 -8.99 -25.67 -20.09
N ARG A 675 -8.39 -24.48 -20.01
CA ARG A 675 -7.49 -24.17 -18.92
C ARG A 675 -8.33 -24.43 -17.69
N SER A 676 -8.00 -25.50 -16.99
CA SER A 676 -8.40 -25.70 -15.61
C SER A 676 -8.07 -24.41 -14.88
N SER A 677 -9.10 -23.63 -14.55
CA SER A 677 -9.03 -22.75 -13.40
C SER A 677 -8.70 -23.67 -12.24
N GLY A 678 -7.48 -23.57 -11.71
CA GLY A 678 -7.18 -24.16 -10.41
C GLY A 678 -8.23 -23.63 -9.44
N SER A 679 -8.91 -24.54 -8.75
CA SER A 679 -9.74 -24.14 -7.63
C SER A 679 -8.76 -23.77 -6.52
N SER A 680 -8.43 -22.48 -6.41
CA SER A 680 -7.86 -21.96 -5.16
C SER A 680 -8.98 -22.06 -4.13
N GLY A 681 -9.01 -23.17 -3.39
CA GLY A 681 -9.87 -23.31 -2.23
C GLY A 681 -9.42 -22.26 -1.22
N SER A 682 -10.19 -21.18 -1.09
CA SER A 682 -9.92 -20.18 -0.05
C SER A 682 -9.99 -20.90 1.29
N SER A 683 -8.93 -20.77 2.10
CA SER A 683 -9.05 -20.99 3.54
C SER A 683 -10.14 -20.06 4.10
N HIS A 684 -10.80 -20.54 5.13
CA HIS A 684 -11.75 -19.79 5.94
C HIS A 684 -11.14 -19.63 7.33
N TYR A 685 -11.16 -18.43 7.89
CA TYR A 685 -10.59 -18.14 9.21
C TYR A 685 -11.68 -17.59 10.14
N VAL A 686 -11.68 -18.07 11.38
CA VAL A 686 -12.64 -17.67 12.42
C VAL A 686 -11.88 -17.37 13.71
N SER A 687 -11.92 -16.11 14.13
CA SER A 687 -11.45 -15.69 15.46
C SER A 687 -12.61 -15.69 16.47
N HIS A 688 -12.32 -16.06 17.71
CA HIS A 688 -13.26 -16.09 18.83
C HIS A 688 -14.53 -16.94 18.56
N ALA A 689 -14.34 -18.11 17.94
CA ALA A 689 -15.38 -19.12 17.84
C ALA A 689 -15.71 -19.70 19.23
N SER A 690 -16.94 -20.18 19.41
CA SER A 690 -17.39 -20.77 20.67
C SER A 690 -17.73 -22.25 20.52
N SER A 691 -17.22 -23.11 21.40
CA SER A 691 -17.66 -24.50 21.46
C SER A 691 -19.09 -24.64 21.97
N SER A 692 -19.69 -25.83 21.86
CA SER A 692 -21.05 -26.12 22.36
C SER A 692 -21.11 -26.11 23.89
N VAL A 693 -19.95 -26.11 24.55
CA VAL A 693 -19.77 -26.04 26.00
C VAL A 693 -19.13 -24.71 26.44
N GLY A 694 -18.92 -23.77 25.52
CA GLY A 694 -18.52 -22.39 25.81
C GLY A 694 -17.01 -22.13 25.90
N GLY A 695 -16.16 -22.99 25.33
CA GLY A 695 -14.74 -22.69 25.13
C GLY A 695 -14.52 -21.61 24.08
N SER A 696 -13.42 -20.87 24.16
CA SER A 696 -12.91 -19.97 23.12
C SER A 696 -11.98 -20.73 22.19
N HIS A 697 -12.07 -20.43 20.90
CA HIS A 697 -11.32 -21.07 19.82
C HIS A 697 -10.97 -20.05 18.75
N THR A 698 -9.82 -20.22 18.12
CA THR A 698 -9.43 -19.51 16.91
C THR A 698 -8.90 -20.54 15.91
N SER A 699 -9.46 -20.56 14.71
CA SER A 699 -9.24 -21.66 13.76
C SER A 699 -9.25 -21.24 12.31
N SER A 700 -8.61 -22.04 11.46
CA SER A 700 -8.87 -22.04 10.02
C SER A 700 -9.40 -23.38 9.52
N SER A 701 -9.99 -23.36 8.33
CA SER A 701 -10.48 -24.55 7.64
C SER A 701 -10.34 -24.45 6.12
N ARG A 702 -10.19 -25.61 5.45
CA ARG A 702 -10.12 -25.68 3.98
C ARG A 702 -10.71 -26.99 3.44
N HIS A 703 -11.63 -26.87 2.49
CA HIS A 703 -12.30 -27.99 1.81
C HIS A 703 -11.70 -28.33 0.42
N PHE A 704 -11.99 -29.54 -0.07
CA PHE A 704 -11.60 -30.08 -1.39
C PHE A 704 -12.71 -30.08 -2.46
#